data_AF-A0A022RGV5-F1
#
_entry.id   AF-A0A022RGV5-F1
#
_cell.length_a   1.000
_cell.length_b   1.000
_cell.length_c   1.000
_cell.angle_alpha   90.00
_cell.angle_beta   90.00
_cell.angle_gamma   90.00
#
_symmetry.space_group_name_H-M   'P 1'
#
loop_
_entity.id
_entity.type
_entity.pdbx_description
1 polymer ?
#
loop_
_entity_poly.entity_id
_entity_poly.type
_entity_poly.pdbx_seq_one_letter_code
_entity_poly.pdbx_strand_id
1 'polypeptide(L)'
;MMVRSLEDILASISATDSVEVSYLQLYMESIQDLLAPEKTNIPIVEDAKTGEVSVPGIEIIKIRNLDHFLQILQLGESNRHAANTKMNTESSRSHAILTVYIRRSGNEKEETEASNGNHVPTVRKSKLLIVDLAGSERVNKSGSEGHLLEEAKFINLSLSSLGKCINALAENSPHIPIRDSKLTRLLRDSFGGSARTSLIITIGPSSRHHAETASTVMFGQRAMKVVNTVKLKEEFDYESLCKKLESQVDRLSAEIDRQQKLRENERGELNKLLDAFENSSAEAEKRFLAKSESLEEENARLESELNDVIKELQNQKDQNIIMHDEVKRMEMNSKHIKQQKQDNSAYQNVLAETTQMYEGKIADLMKQISDIQVSLERARTGEIEEVNSTKELLKEYQNSVQVNAKKEINELQMTLQEMNQLHETTANELRLLSVEFKNLESEKATLENELHYVKQSLEKEEKRRKESETELLNVMKGVPESEEDFEEKVSYMHEHLTKKFSSLQNPNNSNRTRETILSQRNTITKICEEGKILPFFLGLQKILSLLESGDLDVQIPAVKVVANLAAEDSNQEKIVNEGGLDALLMLVESSNNTTILRVASGAIANLAMNAMNQGLITNKGGAKLLASASSKTDDPQTLRMIAGAIANLCGNGKLHVILKEDGAIKALLRMTRLENTDVIAQVARGLANFAKCESRRFMQGHWRSRSLLMDDGALSWLVANLNTTSTSTRRHLELAICHLAQNEENGRDFISSGALKELIEISEGSAKEDIRNLAKKTLRLSPLFRKELRSE
;
A
#
# COMPACT_ATOMS: atom_id res chain seq x y z
N MET A 1 17.41 -20.75 5.12
CA MET A 1 16.41 -19.68 4.86
C MET A 1 15.06 -20.02 5.46
N MET A 2 14.43 -21.14 5.10
CA MET A 2 13.09 -21.54 5.57
C MET A 2 12.85 -21.35 7.08
N VAL A 3 13.73 -21.91 7.93
CA VAL A 3 13.61 -21.83 9.40
C VAL A 3 13.67 -20.38 9.91
N ARG A 4 14.70 -19.63 9.51
CA ARG A 4 14.87 -18.22 9.94
C ARG A 4 13.72 -17.34 9.48
N SER A 5 13.25 -17.51 8.25
CA SER A 5 12.10 -16.77 7.74
C SER A 5 10.85 -17.03 8.57
N LEU A 6 10.63 -18.27 9.03
CA LEU A 6 9.48 -18.56 9.86
C LEU A 6 9.64 -18.08 11.30
N GLU A 7 10.84 -18.15 11.86
CA GLU A 7 11.18 -17.54 13.15
C GLU A 7 10.80 -16.05 13.17
N ASP A 8 11.20 -15.30 12.14
CA ASP A 8 10.85 -13.88 11.96
C ASP A 8 9.33 -13.67 11.80
N ILE A 9 8.66 -14.52 11.00
CA ILE A 9 7.21 -14.44 10.81
C ILE A 9 6.50 -14.65 12.14
N LEU A 10 6.82 -15.72 12.87
CA LEU A 10 6.19 -16.08 14.14
C LEU A 10 6.48 -15.06 15.25
N ALA A 11 7.62 -14.37 15.20
CA ALA A 11 7.90 -13.25 16.11
C ALA A 11 7.02 -12.02 15.85
N SER A 12 6.45 -11.90 14.65
CA SER A 12 5.69 -10.72 14.20
C SER A 12 4.16 -10.91 14.17
N ILE A 13 3.66 -12.12 14.47
CA ILE A 13 2.22 -12.41 14.46
C ILE A 13 1.55 -12.04 15.79
N SER A 14 0.28 -11.66 15.70
CA SER A 14 -0.61 -11.42 16.84
C SER A 14 -1.48 -12.65 17.14
N ALA A 15 -2.20 -12.63 18.27
CA ALA A 15 -3.04 -13.76 18.68
C ALA A 15 -4.20 -14.08 17.71
N THR A 16 -4.60 -13.12 16.87
CA THR A 16 -5.68 -13.27 15.88
C THR A 16 -5.19 -13.71 14.51
N ASP A 17 -3.88 -13.77 14.30
CA ASP A 17 -3.28 -14.16 13.02
C ASP A 17 -3.17 -15.69 12.90
N SER A 18 -3.19 -16.20 11.66
CA SER A 18 -2.88 -17.61 11.39
C SER A 18 -1.72 -17.75 10.42
N VAL A 19 -0.87 -18.75 10.69
CA VAL A 19 0.23 -19.17 9.83
C VAL A 19 0.00 -20.62 9.46
N GLU A 20 -0.02 -20.90 8.17
CA GLU A 20 -0.27 -22.21 7.60
C GLU A 20 0.80 -22.54 6.56
N VAL A 21 1.14 -23.82 6.38
CA VAL A 21 2.16 -24.24 5.43
C VAL A 21 1.68 -25.38 4.55
N SER A 22 2.15 -25.38 3.31
CA SER A 22 2.10 -26.54 2.42
C SER A 22 3.49 -26.79 1.85
N TYR A 23 3.79 -28.05 1.56
CA TYR A 23 5.10 -28.44 1.03
C TYR A 23 4.96 -29.45 -0.08
N LEU A 24 5.50 -29.15 -1.26
CA LEU A 24 5.36 -30.00 -2.44
C LEU A 24 6.68 -30.22 -3.16
N GLN A 25 6.74 -31.32 -3.90
CA GLN A 25 7.80 -31.66 -4.82
C GLN A 25 7.26 -31.67 -6.25
N LEU A 26 7.98 -31.06 -7.18
CA LEU A 26 7.75 -31.16 -8.61
C LEU A 26 8.87 -32.00 -9.24
N TYR A 27 8.51 -33.18 -9.73
CA TYR A 27 9.42 -34.11 -10.37
C TYR A 27 8.79 -34.66 -11.65
N MET A 28 9.52 -34.60 -12.78
CA MET A 28 9.03 -35.00 -14.11
C MET A 28 7.64 -34.45 -14.46
N GLU A 29 7.39 -33.15 -14.25
CA GLU A 29 6.07 -32.52 -14.48
C GLU A 29 4.91 -33.17 -13.68
N SER A 30 5.21 -33.88 -12.59
CA SER A 30 4.23 -34.40 -11.62
C SER A 30 4.40 -33.70 -10.27
N ILE A 31 3.29 -33.29 -9.67
CA ILE A 31 3.26 -32.61 -8.36
C ILE A 31 2.92 -33.64 -7.29
N GLN A 32 3.78 -33.78 -6.30
CA GLN A 32 3.55 -34.63 -5.13
C GLN A 32 3.51 -33.75 -3.87
N ASP A 33 2.55 -34.02 -2.99
CA ASP A 33 2.48 -33.40 -1.67
C ASP A 33 3.46 -34.11 -0.72
N LEU A 34 4.36 -33.36 -0.10
CA LEU A 34 5.36 -33.89 0.83
C LEU A 34 4.81 -34.04 2.25
N LEU A 35 3.65 -33.47 2.56
CA LEU A 35 2.96 -33.60 3.85
C LEU A 35 1.87 -34.69 3.79
N ALA A 36 1.39 -35.02 2.60
CA ALA A 36 0.48 -36.13 2.30
C ALA A 36 0.96 -36.95 1.09
N PRO A 37 2.00 -37.81 1.25
CA PRO A 37 2.70 -38.47 0.14
C PRO A 37 1.85 -39.34 -0.78
N GLU A 38 0.68 -39.77 -0.34
CA GLU A 38 -0.32 -40.49 -1.12
C GLU A 38 -0.96 -39.62 -2.22
N LYS A 39 -0.94 -38.29 -2.06
CA LYS A 39 -1.48 -37.33 -3.02
C LYS A 39 -0.41 -37.00 -4.07
N THR A 40 -0.57 -37.58 -5.26
CA THR A 40 0.35 -37.42 -6.39
C THR A 40 -0.36 -36.87 -7.63
N ASN A 41 0.41 -36.27 -8.54
CA ASN A 41 -0.06 -35.63 -9.77
C ASN A 41 -1.19 -34.61 -9.56
N ILE A 42 -1.07 -33.77 -8.53
CA ILE A 42 -2.08 -32.77 -8.18
C ILE A 42 -2.20 -31.72 -9.32
N PRO A 43 -3.41 -31.39 -9.81
CA PRO A 43 -3.58 -30.41 -10.87
C PRO A 43 -3.32 -28.97 -10.39
N ILE A 44 -2.91 -28.10 -11.31
CA ILE A 44 -2.79 -26.66 -11.08
C ILE A 44 -4.03 -25.98 -11.65
N VAL A 45 -4.72 -25.19 -10.82
CA VAL A 45 -5.87 -24.38 -11.21
C VAL A 45 -5.48 -22.90 -11.22
N GLU A 46 -5.89 -22.21 -12.28
CA GLU A 46 -5.69 -20.78 -12.46
C GLU A 46 -7.06 -20.10 -12.46
N ASP A 47 -7.27 -19.13 -11.58
CA ASP A 47 -8.48 -18.33 -11.58
C ASP A 47 -8.50 -17.43 -12.83
N ALA A 48 -9.58 -17.50 -13.61
CA ALA A 48 -9.68 -16.77 -14.87
C ALA A 48 -9.84 -15.24 -14.69
N LYS A 49 -10.34 -14.79 -13.55
CA LYS A 49 -10.57 -13.37 -13.22
C LYS A 49 -9.36 -12.76 -12.50
N THR A 50 -8.83 -13.45 -11.50
CA THR A 50 -7.75 -12.93 -10.65
C THR A 50 -6.36 -13.33 -11.17
N GLY A 51 -6.28 -14.37 -12.01
CA GLY A 51 -5.03 -14.96 -12.47
C GLY A 51 -4.31 -15.80 -11.43
N GLU A 52 -4.90 -15.97 -10.24
CA GLU A 52 -4.29 -16.62 -9.08
C GLU A 52 -4.10 -18.12 -9.30
N VAL A 53 -2.92 -18.60 -8.90
CA VAL A 53 -2.53 -20.00 -9.06
C VAL A 53 -2.72 -20.75 -7.75
N SER A 54 -3.52 -21.81 -7.81
CA SER A 54 -3.79 -22.72 -6.70
C SER A 54 -3.55 -24.18 -7.08
N VAL A 55 -3.28 -25.00 -6.06
CA VAL A 55 -3.06 -26.44 -6.19
C VAL A 55 -4.12 -27.11 -5.31
N PRO A 56 -5.36 -27.28 -5.81
CA PRO A 56 -6.46 -27.81 -5.00
C PRO A 56 -6.17 -29.25 -4.55
N GLY A 57 -6.42 -29.53 -3.28
CA GLY A 57 -6.22 -30.85 -2.66
C GLY A 57 -4.88 -31.01 -1.93
N ILE A 58 -3.98 -30.02 -1.99
CA ILE A 58 -2.76 -30.00 -1.18
C ILE A 58 -3.10 -29.91 0.31
N GLU A 59 -2.34 -30.60 1.14
CA GLU A 59 -2.42 -30.52 2.58
C GLU A 59 -1.89 -29.17 3.07
N ILE A 60 -2.68 -28.48 3.91
CA ILE A 60 -2.35 -27.19 4.49
C ILE A 60 -2.38 -27.34 6.01
N ILE A 61 -1.21 -27.25 6.64
CA ILE A 61 -1.05 -27.48 8.09
C ILE A 61 -0.88 -26.16 8.82
N LYS A 62 -1.74 -25.90 9.82
CA LYS A 62 -1.62 -24.73 10.70
C LYS A 62 -0.45 -24.87 11.66
N ILE A 63 0.45 -23.89 11.66
CA ILE A 63 1.63 -23.85 12.52
C ILE A 63 1.28 -23.20 13.85
N ARG A 64 1.79 -23.81 14.94
CA ARG A 64 1.53 -23.37 16.33
C ARG A 64 2.71 -22.62 16.91
N ASN A 65 3.91 -23.13 16.66
CA ASN A 65 5.18 -22.60 17.13
C ASN A 65 6.32 -23.09 16.20
N LEU A 66 7.54 -22.61 16.45
CA LEU A 66 8.71 -22.94 15.64
C LEU A 66 9.05 -24.44 15.69
N ASP A 67 8.93 -25.08 16.85
CA ASP A 67 9.20 -26.52 17.01
C ASP A 67 8.23 -27.37 16.18
N HIS A 68 6.95 -27.02 16.16
CA HIS A 68 5.95 -27.68 15.33
C HIS A 68 6.33 -27.56 13.85
N PHE A 69 6.76 -26.37 13.40
CA PHE A 69 7.22 -26.22 12.03
C PHE A 69 8.46 -27.05 11.71
N LEU A 70 9.45 -27.11 12.61
CA LEU A 70 10.64 -27.94 12.41
C LEU A 70 10.28 -29.42 12.24
N GLN A 71 9.31 -29.92 13.00
CA GLN A 71 8.78 -31.28 12.84
C GLN A 71 8.12 -31.48 11.47
N ILE A 72 7.28 -30.53 11.04
CA ILE A 72 6.63 -30.58 9.71
C ILE A 72 7.65 -30.53 8.58
N LEU A 73 8.68 -29.67 8.71
CA LEU A 73 9.76 -29.57 7.73
C LEU A 73 10.58 -30.88 7.66
N GLN A 74 10.93 -31.46 8.81
CA GLN A 74 11.65 -32.73 8.88
C GLN A 74 10.83 -33.89 8.30
N LEU A 75 9.52 -33.91 8.55
CA LEU A 75 8.59 -34.86 7.95
C LEU A 75 8.60 -34.74 6.42
N GLY A 76 8.46 -33.52 5.89
CA GLY A 76 8.47 -33.26 4.46
C GLY A 76 9.79 -33.64 3.78
N GLU A 77 10.93 -33.32 4.39
CA GLU A 77 12.25 -33.71 3.87
C GLU A 77 12.48 -35.23 3.93
N SER A 78 11.97 -35.90 4.98
CA SER A 78 12.01 -37.38 5.07
C SER A 78 11.18 -38.01 3.95
N ASN A 79 9.99 -37.45 3.68
CA ASN A 79 9.12 -37.89 2.59
C ASN A 79 9.75 -37.61 1.22
N ARG A 80 10.41 -36.45 1.03
CA ARG A 80 11.17 -36.12 -0.18
C ARG A 80 12.30 -37.13 -0.41
N HIS A 81 13.04 -37.47 0.64
CA HIS A 81 14.13 -38.44 0.56
C HIS A 81 13.62 -39.86 0.22
N ALA A 82 12.52 -40.29 0.84
CA ALA A 82 11.87 -41.56 0.56
C ALA A 82 11.31 -41.62 -0.88
N ALA A 83 10.68 -40.54 -1.34
CA ALA A 83 10.18 -40.41 -2.71
C ALA A 83 11.33 -40.52 -3.73
N ASN A 84 12.45 -39.84 -3.47
CA ASN A 84 13.63 -39.92 -4.33
C ASN A 84 14.24 -41.32 -4.38
N THR A 85 14.33 -41.99 -3.22
CA THR A 85 14.82 -43.38 -3.15
C THR A 85 13.90 -44.35 -3.89
N LYS A 86 12.58 -44.20 -3.73
CA LYS A 86 11.57 -45.01 -4.44
C LYS A 86 11.62 -44.81 -5.96
N MET A 87 11.97 -43.62 -6.42
CA MET A 87 12.03 -43.27 -7.84
C MET A 87 13.42 -43.47 -8.46
N ASN A 88 14.44 -43.89 -7.67
CA ASN A 88 15.85 -43.92 -8.08
C ASN A 88 16.39 -42.56 -8.56
N THR A 89 15.93 -41.48 -7.95
CA THR A 89 16.26 -40.11 -8.33
C THR A 89 17.18 -39.47 -7.31
N GLU A 90 18.02 -38.54 -7.78
CA GLU A 90 18.84 -37.72 -6.91
C GLU A 90 18.03 -36.49 -6.46
N SER A 91 18.21 -36.03 -5.22
CA SER A 91 17.49 -34.84 -4.72
C SER A 91 17.76 -33.58 -5.55
N SER A 92 18.89 -33.51 -6.25
CA SER A 92 19.27 -32.46 -7.21
C SER A 92 18.36 -32.37 -8.43
N ARG A 93 17.51 -33.38 -8.67
CA ARG A 93 16.70 -33.55 -9.89
C ARG A 93 15.23 -33.21 -9.73
N SER A 94 14.83 -32.71 -8.56
CA SER A 94 13.44 -32.34 -8.27
C SER A 94 13.38 -30.95 -7.66
N HIS A 95 12.33 -30.19 -7.97
CA HIS A 95 12.09 -28.88 -7.36
C HIS A 95 11.28 -29.09 -6.08
N ALA A 96 11.62 -28.39 -5.01
CA ALA A 96 10.83 -28.37 -3.78
C ALA A 96 10.27 -26.98 -3.53
N ILE A 97 8.98 -26.89 -3.23
CA ILE A 97 8.26 -25.63 -3.04
C ILE A 97 7.55 -25.67 -1.70
N LEU A 98 8.10 -24.92 -0.73
CA LEU A 98 7.45 -24.66 0.54
C LEU A 98 6.65 -23.35 0.43
N THR A 99 5.36 -23.41 0.72
CA THR A 99 4.51 -22.23 0.76
C THR A 99 4.08 -21.95 2.20
N VAL A 100 4.29 -20.72 2.65
CA VAL A 100 3.79 -20.22 3.93
C VAL A 100 2.66 -19.25 3.64
N TYR A 101 1.47 -19.55 4.13
CA TYR A 101 0.28 -18.71 4.09
C TYR A 101 0.17 -17.97 5.41
N ILE A 102 -0.06 -16.66 5.33
CA ILE A 102 -0.22 -15.80 6.49
C ILE A 102 -1.56 -15.09 6.34
N ARG A 103 -2.45 -15.28 7.30
CA ARG A 103 -3.71 -14.57 7.41
C ARG A 103 -3.62 -13.62 8.59
N ARG A 104 -3.74 -12.32 8.34
CA ARG A 104 -3.79 -11.31 9.38
C ARG A 104 -5.18 -10.71 9.48
N SER A 105 -5.72 -10.66 10.69
CA SER A 105 -6.94 -9.90 10.93
C SER A 105 -6.61 -8.41 10.89
N GLY A 106 -7.40 -7.61 10.18
CA GLY A 106 -7.27 -6.15 10.19
C GLY A 106 -7.70 -5.60 11.54
N ASN A 107 -6.78 -5.50 12.50
CA ASN A 107 -7.07 -4.91 13.81
C ASN A 107 -7.33 -3.40 13.66
N GLU A 108 -8.57 -2.98 13.94
CA GLU A 108 -9.09 -2.03 14.96
C GLU A 108 -8.22 -0.84 15.48
N LYS A 109 -6.97 -0.64 15.03
CA LYS A 109 -6.06 0.39 15.57
C LYS A 109 -6.29 1.81 15.04
N GLU A 110 -7.39 2.04 14.31
CA GLU A 110 -7.91 3.37 13.99
C GLU A 110 -9.26 3.61 14.68
N GLU A 111 -9.42 3.17 15.92
CA GLU A 111 -10.39 3.78 16.84
C GLU A 111 -9.86 5.14 17.31
N THR A 112 -9.77 6.11 16.39
CA THR A 112 -10.00 7.50 16.77
C THR A 112 -11.52 7.64 16.90
N GLU A 113 -11.96 8.09 18.08
CA GLU A 113 -13.33 8.12 18.62
C GLU A 113 -14.39 8.93 17.82
N ALA A 114 -14.32 8.98 16.49
CA ALA A 114 -15.13 9.84 15.64
C ALA A 114 -15.92 9.12 14.53
N SER A 115 -15.85 7.79 14.40
CA SER A 115 -16.55 7.06 13.32
C SER A 115 -17.48 5.97 13.84
N ASN A 116 -18.69 6.36 14.24
CA ASN A 116 -19.87 5.48 14.37
C ASN A 116 -20.33 4.99 12.98
N GLY A 117 -19.53 4.17 12.32
CA GLY A 117 -19.84 3.58 11.02
C GLY A 117 -19.58 2.08 10.99
N ASN A 118 -20.50 1.32 10.39
CA ASN A 118 -20.41 -0.12 10.10
C ASN A 118 -19.08 -0.49 9.39
N HIS A 119 -17.98 -0.65 10.12
CA HIS A 119 -16.73 -1.11 9.53
C HIS A 119 -16.77 -2.63 9.39
N VAL A 120 -16.73 -3.10 8.14
CA VAL A 120 -16.71 -4.53 7.81
C VAL A 120 -15.32 -5.07 8.14
N PRO A 121 -15.20 -6.15 8.95
CA PRO A 121 -13.91 -6.72 9.27
C PRO A 121 -13.19 -7.15 7.98
N THR A 122 -11.94 -6.73 7.82
CA THR A 122 -11.09 -7.09 6.69
C THR A 122 -9.99 -8.04 7.13
N VAL A 123 -9.58 -8.92 6.23
CA VAL A 123 -8.49 -9.86 6.43
C VAL A 123 -7.44 -9.61 5.35
N ARG A 124 -6.18 -9.50 5.77
CA ARG A 124 -5.03 -9.48 4.88
C ARG A 124 -4.52 -10.90 4.67
N LYS A 125 -4.41 -11.32 3.42
CA LYS A 125 -3.79 -12.59 3.06
C LYS A 125 -2.42 -12.35 2.45
N SER A 126 -1.44 -13.14 2.83
CA SER A 126 -0.09 -13.09 2.31
C SER A 126 0.45 -14.50 2.07
N LYS A 127 1.30 -14.65 1.06
CA LYS A 127 1.87 -15.93 0.66
C LYS A 127 3.37 -15.75 0.44
N LEU A 128 4.19 -16.51 1.16
CA LEU A 128 5.63 -16.60 0.96
C LEU A 128 5.94 -17.95 0.32
N LEU A 129 6.54 -17.92 -0.88
CA LEU A 129 6.99 -19.13 -1.57
C LEU A 129 8.51 -19.23 -1.43
N ILE A 130 8.98 -20.36 -0.91
CA ILE A 130 10.42 -20.70 -0.85
C ILE A 130 10.63 -21.89 -1.76
N VAL A 131 11.41 -21.66 -2.82
CA VAL A 131 11.55 -22.60 -3.94
C VAL A 131 13.02 -23.02 -4.03
N ASP A 132 13.25 -24.32 -3.87
CA ASP A 132 14.52 -24.99 -4.11
C ASP A 132 14.45 -25.61 -5.51
N LEU A 133 15.19 -25.03 -6.46
CA LEU A 133 15.17 -25.46 -7.85
C LEU A 133 16.17 -26.60 -8.08
N ALA A 134 15.81 -27.53 -8.97
CA ALA A 134 16.71 -28.55 -9.48
C ALA A 134 17.95 -27.95 -10.16
N GLY A 135 18.98 -28.77 -10.33
CA GLY A 135 20.23 -28.40 -10.99
C GLY A 135 20.03 -27.88 -12.42
N SER A 136 20.75 -26.81 -12.79
CA SER A 136 20.69 -26.17 -14.10
C SER A 136 21.68 -26.74 -15.13
N GLU A 137 22.35 -27.83 -14.80
CA GLU A 137 23.37 -28.46 -15.64
C GLU A 137 22.79 -29.10 -16.91
N ARG A 138 23.56 -29.01 -18.01
CA ARG A 138 23.15 -29.54 -19.31
C ARG A 138 23.36 -31.06 -19.40
N VAL A 139 22.34 -31.75 -19.91
CA VAL A 139 22.31 -33.22 -20.15
C VAL A 139 23.52 -33.75 -20.91
N ASN A 140 24.09 -32.98 -21.85
CA ASN A 140 25.18 -33.45 -22.71
C ASN A 140 26.51 -33.74 -21.96
N LYS A 141 26.63 -33.34 -20.69
CA LYS A 141 27.80 -33.66 -19.85
C LYS A 141 27.55 -34.79 -18.84
N SER A 142 26.30 -35.28 -18.69
CA SER A 142 25.96 -36.25 -17.63
C SER A 142 26.16 -37.71 -18.04
N GLY A 143 26.32 -38.01 -19.33
CA GLY A 143 26.50 -39.39 -19.82
C GLY A 143 25.28 -40.30 -19.57
N SER A 144 24.08 -39.73 -19.41
CA SER A 144 22.87 -40.46 -19.05
C SER A 144 22.27 -41.23 -20.23
N GLU A 145 22.05 -42.55 -20.07
CA GLU A 145 21.34 -43.41 -21.03
C GLU A 145 19.98 -43.89 -20.48
N GLY A 146 19.03 -44.22 -21.37
CA GLY A 146 17.73 -44.81 -21.00
C GLY A 146 16.80 -43.88 -20.20
N HIS A 147 16.18 -44.38 -19.12
CA HIS A 147 15.23 -43.64 -18.27
C HIS A 147 15.83 -42.37 -17.64
N LEU A 148 17.16 -42.35 -17.42
CA LEU A 148 17.90 -41.19 -16.93
C LEU A 148 17.97 -40.04 -17.97
N LEU A 149 17.86 -40.36 -19.26
CA LEU A 149 17.82 -39.36 -20.34
C LEU A 149 16.43 -38.69 -20.41
N GLU A 150 15.35 -39.44 -20.20
CA GLU A 150 14.00 -38.89 -20.14
C GLU A 150 13.82 -37.97 -18.91
N GLU A 151 14.29 -38.42 -17.75
CA GLU A 151 14.34 -37.60 -16.53
C GLU A 151 15.13 -36.30 -16.78
N ALA A 152 16.33 -36.38 -17.34
CA ALA A 152 17.17 -35.22 -17.63
C ALA A 152 16.52 -34.25 -18.64
N LYS A 153 15.70 -34.75 -19.58
CA LYS A 153 14.89 -33.92 -20.50
C LYS A 153 13.81 -33.14 -19.75
N PHE A 154 13.09 -33.75 -18.80
CA PHE A 154 12.02 -33.07 -18.07
C PHE A 154 12.54 -32.06 -17.03
N ILE A 155 13.67 -32.32 -16.39
CA ILE A 155 14.34 -31.34 -15.52
C ILE A 155 14.73 -30.12 -16.34
N ASN A 156 15.41 -30.34 -17.46
CA ASN A 156 15.79 -29.27 -18.35
C ASN A 156 14.58 -28.59 -19.01
N LEU A 157 13.46 -29.28 -19.21
CA LEU A 157 12.21 -28.66 -19.68
C LEU A 157 11.77 -27.58 -18.70
N SER A 158 11.62 -27.90 -17.42
CA SER A 158 11.14 -26.95 -16.41
C SER A 158 12.02 -25.69 -16.30
N LEU A 159 13.35 -25.85 -16.24
CA LEU A 159 14.29 -24.73 -16.16
C LEU A 159 14.46 -23.99 -17.49
N SER A 160 14.41 -24.68 -18.64
CA SER A 160 14.45 -24.04 -19.95
C SER A 160 13.18 -23.22 -20.20
N SER A 161 12.02 -23.75 -19.83
CA SER A 161 10.74 -23.04 -19.91
C SER A 161 10.74 -21.81 -19.00
N LEU A 162 11.30 -21.91 -17.79
CA LEU A 162 11.52 -20.76 -16.91
C LEU A 162 12.46 -19.73 -17.56
N GLY A 163 13.55 -20.16 -18.19
CA GLY A 163 14.45 -19.30 -18.97
C GLY A 163 13.74 -18.60 -20.12
N LYS A 164 12.88 -19.30 -20.87
CA LYS A 164 12.06 -18.70 -21.94
C LYS A 164 11.09 -17.65 -21.39
N CYS A 165 10.42 -17.94 -20.28
CA CYS A 165 9.51 -16.99 -19.62
C CYS A 165 10.24 -15.73 -19.19
N ILE A 166 11.41 -15.87 -18.54
CA ILE A 166 12.22 -14.72 -18.11
C ILE A 166 12.72 -13.91 -19.30
N ASN A 167 13.16 -14.56 -20.38
CA ASN A 167 13.57 -13.84 -21.60
C ASN A 167 12.42 -13.05 -22.21
N ALA A 168 11.26 -13.70 -22.38
CA ALA A 168 10.07 -13.06 -22.91
C ALA A 168 9.62 -11.87 -22.04
N LEU A 169 9.68 -12.02 -20.71
CA LEU A 169 9.36 -10.94 -19.77
C LEU A 169 10.39 -9.81 -19.82
N ALA A 170 11.69 -10.12 -19.89
CA ALA A 170 12.76 -9.14 -19.97
C ALA A 170 12.72 -8.32 -21.28
N GLU A 171 12.18 -8.89 -22.35
CA GLU A 171 11.98 -8.26 -23.66
C GLU A 171 10.60 -7.58 -23.79
N ASN A 172 9.77 -7.62 -22.74
CA ASN A 172 8.37 -7.15 -22.76
C ASN A 172 7.53 -7.77 -23.90
N SER A 173 7.75 -9.07 -24.17
CA SER A 173 6.97 -9.82 -25.15
C SER A 173 5.49 -9.84 -24.75
N PRO A 174 4.55 -9.67 -25.71
CA PRO A 174 3.12 -9.74 -25.45
C PRO A 174 2.66 -11.15 -25.07
N HIS A 175 3.40 -12.19 -25.47
CA HIS A 175 3.10 -13.57 -25.14
C HIS A 175 4.22 -14.17 -24.28
N ILE A 176 3.87 -14.59 -23.06
CA ILE A 176 4.79 -15.27 -22.14
C ILE A 176 4.38 -16.76 -22.06
N PRO A 177 5.28 -17.71 -22.37
CA PRO A 177 4.96 -19.14 -22.46
C PRO A 177 4.90 -19.81 -21.07
N ILE A 178 4.09 -19.27 -20.16
CA ILE A 178 3.96 -19.70 -18.76
C ILE A 178 3.44 -21.14 -18.66
N ARG A 179 2.72 -21.62 -19.68
CA ARG A 179 2.11 -22.94 -19.72
C ARG A 179 3.06 -24.05 -20.17
N ASP A 180 4.28 -23.74 -20.60
CA ASP A 180 5.26 -24.72 -21.09
C ASP A 180 5.77 -25.69 -20.00
N SER A 181 5.57 -25.36 -18.71
CA SER A 181 5.88 -26.25 -17.58
C SER A 181 4.95 -25.97 -16.39
N LYS A 182 4.68 -26.98 -15.57
CA LYS A 182 4.01 -26.81 -14.27
C LYS A 182 4.80 -25.89 -13.34
N LEU A 183 6.14 -25.88 -13.42
CA LEU A 183 6.97 -24.97 -12.64
C LEU A 183 6.67 -23.50 -12.97
N THR A 184 6.65 -23.15 -14.26
CA THR A 184 6.38 -21.77 -14.69
C THR A 184 4.96 -21.35 -14.34
N ARG A 185 4.00 -22.27 -14.35
CA ARG A 185 2.63 -22.02 -13.86
C ARG A 185 2.61 -21.75 -12.36
N LEU A 186 3.28 -22.57 -11.54
CA LEU A 186 3.38 -22.36 -10.09
C LEU A 186 4.07 -21.02 -9.75
N LEU A 187 5.02 -20.59 -10.57
CA LEU A 187 5.79 -19.35 -10.41
C LEU A 187 5.19 -18.16 -11.16
N ARG A 188 3.98 -18.26 -11.70
CA ARG A 188 3.32 -17.18 -12.46
C ARG A 188 3.26 -15.87 -11.68
N ASP A 189 2.91 -15.94 -10.39
CA ASP A 189 2.87 -14.76 -9.53
C ASP A 189 4.26 -14.16 -9.27
N SER A 190 5.31 -14.98 -9.39
CA SER A 190 6.70 -14.62 -9.05
C SER A 190 7.43 -13.88 -10.19
N PHE A 191 7.11 -14.14 -11.45
CA PHE A 191 7.79 -13.50 -12.59
C PHE A 191 6.77 -12.84 -13.53
N GLY A 192 6.76 -11.50 -13.55
CA GLY A 192 5.76 -10.70 -14.26
C GLY A 192 4.39 -10.63 -13.56
N GLY A 193 4.30 -11.16 -12.33
CA GLY A 193 3.07 -11.30 -11.56
C GLY A 193 2.94 -10.29 -10.41
N SER A 194 2.23 -10.70 -9.35
CA SER A 194 1.87 -9.85 -8.20
C SER A 194 2.78 -9.97 -6.98
N ALA A 195 3.77 -10.87 -7.00
CA ALA A 195 4.64 -11.13 -5.87
C ALA A 195 5.88 -10.22 -5.84
N ARG A 196 6.42 -10.02 -4.63
CA ARG A 196 7.81 -9.57 -4.46
C ARG A 196 8.72 -10.77 -4.57
N THR A 197 9.63 -10.75 -5.53
CA THR A 197 10.45 -11.92 -5.86
C THR A 197 11.93 -11.61 -5.67
N SER A 198 12.62 -12.51 -4.97
CA SER A 198 14.07 -12.51 -4.86
C SER A 198 14.61 -13.79 -5.46
N LEU A 199 15.53 -13.66 -6.41
CA LEU A 199 16.20 -14.78 -7.06
C LEU A 199 17.63 -14.88 -6.52
N ILE A 200 18.00 -16.05 -5.99
CA ILE A 200 19.36 -16.35 -5.56
C ILE A 200 20.02 -17.19 -6.63
N ILE A 201 21.12 -16.71 -7.20
CA ILE A 201 21.94 -17.46 -8.15
C ILE A 201 23.17 -18.04 -7.44
N THR A 202 23.30 -19.36 -7.45
CA THR A 202 24.45 -20.07 -6.88
C THR A 202 25.40 -20.50 -7.99
N ILE A 203 26.69 -20.16 -7.87
CA ILE A 203 27.71 -20.44 -8.89
C ILE A 203 28.88 -21.23 -8.31
N GLY A 204 29.51 -22.05 -9.15
CA GLY A 204 30.73 -22.77 -8.79
C GLY A 204 31.97 -21.90 -9.03
N PRO A 205 32.83 -21.63 -8.03
CA PRO A 205 33.96 -20.71 -8.19
C PRO A 205 35.14 -21.28 -8.99
N SER A 206 35.11 -22.58 -9.33
CA SER A 206 36.19 -23.26 -10.04
C SER A 206 36.12 -22.99 -11.56
N SER A 207 37.29 -22.87 -12.20
CA SER A 207 37.42 -22.72 -13.65
C SER A 207 36.73 -23.84 -14.44
N ARG A 208 36.63 -25.05 -13.87
CA ARG A 208 35.92 -26.20 -14.47
C ARG A 208 34.42 -25.93 -14.69
N HIS A 209 33.84 -24.97 -13.96
CA HIS A 209 32.43 -24.59 -14.04
C HIS A 209 32.21 -23.27 -14.81
N HIS A 210 33.23 -22.76 -15.52
CA HIS A 210 33.15 -21.46 -16.20
C HIS A 210 31.92 -21.31 -17.11
N ALA A 211 31.64 -22.31 -17.95
CA ALA A 211 30.51 -22.27 -18.88
C ALA A 211 29.13 -22.24 -18.19
N GLU A 212 28.97 -23.03 -17.11
CA GLU A 212 27.72 -23.05 -16.34
C GLU A 212 27.57 -21.75 -15.54
N THR A 213 28.66 -21.28 -14.92
CA THR A 213 28.71 -20.00 -14.19
C THR A 213 28.32 -18.83 -15.09
N ALA A 214 28.89 -18.74 -16.30
CA ALA A 214 28.51 -17.73 -17.27
C ALA A 214 27.03 -17.82 -17.66
N SER A 215 26.52 -19.04 -17.88
CA SER A 215 25.10 -19.26 -18.21
C SER A 215 24.17 -18.79 -17.08
N THR A 216 24.48 -19.12 -15.83
CA THR A 216 23.72 -18.74 -14.63
C THR A 216 23.77 -17.22 -14.38
N VAL A 217 24.92 -16.57 -14.54
CA VAL A 217 25.05 -15.11 -14.39
C VAL A 217 24.23 -14.40 -15.48
N MET A 218 24.30 -14.86 -16.72
CA MET A 218 23.50 -14.30 -17.81
C MET A 218 22.00 -14.50 -17.60
N PHE A 219 21.57 -15.61 -17.01
CA PHE A 219 20.19 -15.82 -16.58
C PHE A 219 19.78 -14.81 -15.51
N GLY A 220 20.60 -14.61 -14.47
CA GLY A 220 20.36 -13.60 -13.44
C GLY A 220 20.25 -12.19 -13.99
N GLN A 221 21.14 -11.81 -14.92
CA GLN A 221 21.11 -10.50 -15.58
C GLN A 221 19.82 -10.26 -16.37
N ARG A 222 19.24 -11.30 -17.00
CA ARG A 222 17.95 -11.19 -17.69
C ARG A 222 16.80 -11.13 -16.68
N ALA A 223 16.84 -11.94 -15.63
CA ALA A 223 15.83 -11.93 -14.56
C ALA A 223 15.74 -10.55 -13.88
N MET A 224 16.84 -9.82 -13.72
CA MET A 224 16.85 -8.46 -13.18
C MET A 224 16.03 -7.44 -13.99
N LYS A 225 15.76 -7.72 -15.28
CA LYS A 225 14.95 -6.84 -16.14
C LYS A 225 13.45 -7.09 -16.01
N VAL A 226 13.04 -8.18 -15.37
CA VAL A 226 11.63 -8.54 -15.18
C VAL A 226 10.99 -7.61 -14.15
N VAL A 227 9.86 -7.01 -14.50
CA VAL A 227 9.10 -6.10 -13.63
C VAL A 227 7.84 -6.79 -13.13
N ASN A 228 7.64 -6.81 -11.81
CA ASN A 228 6.41 -7.30 -11.16
C ASN A 228 5.52 -6.14 -10.73
N THR A 229 4.21 -6.38 -10.68
CA THR A 229 3.21 -5.41 -10.21
C THR A 229 2.67 -5.86 -8.85
N VAL A 230 3.33 -5.43 -7.79
CA VAL A 230 3.00 -5.85 -6.41
C VAL A 230 1.61 -5.34 -6.00
N LYS A 231 0.76 -6.24 -5.49
CA LYS A 231 -0.58 -5.90 -5.00
C LYS A 231 -0.77 -6.38 -3.56
N LEU A 232 -1.34 -5.53 -2.70
CA LEU A 232 -1.81 -5.94 -1.38
C LEU A 232 -3.11 -6.73 -1.53
N LYS A 233 -3.21 -7.88 -0.87
CA LYS A 233 -4.42 -8.72 -0.86
C LYS A 233 -5.19 -8.49 0.44
N GLU A 234 -6.24 -7.69 0.34
CA GLU A 234 -7.25 -7.47 1.37
C GLU A 234 -8.57 -8.06 0.91
N GLU A 235 -9.20 -8.85 1.77
CA GLU A 235 -10.50 -9.46 1.53
C GLU A 235 -11.44 -9.14 2.69
N PHE A 236 -12.74 -9.12 2.42
CA PHE A 236 -13.75 -9.01 3.47
C PHE A 236 -13.81 -10.32 4.26
N ASP A 237 -13.79 -10.21 5.59
CA ASP A 237 -13.91 -11.36 6.48
C ASP A 237 -15.37 -11.68 6.74
N TYR A 238 -16.02 -12.25 5.73
CA TYR A 238 -17.44 -12.62 5.79
C TYR A 238 -17.76 -13.53 6.98
N GLU A 239 -16.84 -14.40 7.40
CA GLU A 239 -17.05 -15.30 8.53
C GLU A 239 -17.14 -14.53 9.86
N SER A 240 -16.20 -13.60 10.10
CA SER A 240 -16.24 -12.74 11.29
C SER A 240 -17.44 -11.78 11.26
N LEU A 241 -17.81 -11.29 10.07
CA LEU A 241 -19.01 -10.47 9.91
C LEU A 241 -20.29 -11.27 10.24
N CYS A 242 -20.41 -12.50 9.74
CA CYS A 242 -21.53 -13.40 10.06
C CYS A 242 -21.62 -13.65 11.57
N LYS A 243 -20.52 -14.01 12.24
CA LYS A 243 -20.51 -14.20 13.69
C LYS A 243 -20.91 -12.94 14.46
N LYS A 244 -20.47 -11.76 14.00
CA LYS A 244 -20.84 -10.46 14.60
C LYS A 244 -22.33 -10.18 14.42
N LEU A 245 -22.88 -10.45 13.23
CA LEU A 245 -24.30 -10.30 12.94
C LEU A 245 -25.15 -11.29 13.73
N GLU A 246 -24.74 -12.56 13.82
CA GLU A 246 -25.39 -13.59 14.66
C GLU A 246 -25.43 -13.15 16.13
N SER A 247 -24.31 -12.68 16.68
CA SER A 247 -24.28 -12.16 18.05
C SER A 247 -25.17 -10.93 18.26
N GLN A 248 -25.31 -10.06 17.25
CA GLN A 248 -26.24 -8.94 17.30
C GLN A 248 -27.70 -9.40 17.26
N VAL A 249 -28.01 -10.39 16.42
CA VAL A 249 -29.35 -11.02 16.37
C VAL A 249 -29.69 -11.62 17.73
N ASP A 250 -28.80 -12.41 18.32
CA ASP A 250 -29.03 -13.03 19.65
C ASP A 250 -29.29 -11.97 20.74
N ARG A 251 -28.51 -10.87 20.75
CA ARG A 251 -28.70 -9.77 21.70
C ARG A 251 -30.06 -9.08 21.51
N LEU A 252 -30.43 -8.78 20.26
CA LEU A 252 -31.69 -8.12 19.95
C LEU A 252 -32.89 -9.03 20.28
N SER A 253 -32.80 -10.31 19.95
CA SER A 253 -33.80 -11.31 20.33
C SER A 253 -33.97 -11.39 21.84
N ALA A 254 -32.88 -11.42 22.61
CA ALA A 254 -32.94 -11.42 24.06
C ALA A 254 -33.58 -10.15 24.64
N GLU A 255 -33.30 -8.97 24.06
CA GLU A 255 -33.93 -7.72 24.49
C GLU A 255 -35.42 -7.66 24.11
N ILE A 256 -35.81 -8.18 22.94
CA ILE A 256 -37.23 -8.31 22.55
C ILE A 256 -37.97 -9.22 23.52
N ASP A 257 -37.41 -10.37 23.88
CA ASP A 257 -38.00 -11.29 24.86
C ASP A 257 -38.14 -10.63 26.24
N ARG A 258 -37.13 -9.85 26.66
CA ARG A 258 -37.18 -9.08 27.91
C ARG A 258 -38.32 -8.06 27.90
N GLN A 259 -38.47 -7.31 26.80
CA GLN A 259 -39.53 -6.33 26.60
C GLN A 259 -40.92 -6.97 26.50
N GLN A 260 -41.04 -8.17 25.91
CA GLN A 260 -42.30 -8.92 25.88
C GLN A 260 -42.70 -9.37 27.28
N LYS A 261 -41.78 -9.93 28.08
CA LYS A 261 -42.06 -10.32 29.47
C LYS A 261 -42.48 -9.13 30.34
N LEU A 262 -41.83 -7.97 30.17
CA LEU A 262 -42.22 -6.74 30.86
C LEU A 262 -43.67 -6.35 30.51
N ARG A 263 -44.02 -6.33 29.21
CA ARG A 263 -45.39 -6.03 28.76
C ARG A 263 -46.42 -7.05 29.23
N GLU A 264 -46.07 -8.34 29.29
CA GLU A 264 -46.95 -9.38 29.83
C GLU A 264 -47.20 -9.21 31.33
N ASN A 265 -46.17 -8.83 32.10
CA ASN A 265 -46.30 -8.52 33.52
C ASN A 265 -47.19 -7.29 33.74
N GLU A 266 -46.96 -6.20 33.00
CA GLU A 266 -47.81 -4.99 33.03
C GLU A 266 -49.27 -5.30 32.67
N ARG A 267 -49.49 -6.13 31.64
CA ARG A 267 -50.85 -6.57 31.26
C ARG A 267 -51.48 -7.44 32.36
N GLY A 268 -50.69 -8.29 33.02
CA GLY A 268 -51.15 -9.10 34.14
C GLY A 268 -51.54 -8.27 35.36
N GLU A 269 -50.79 -7.21 35.66
CA GLU A 269 -51.13 -6.26 36.73
C GLU A 269 -52.39 -5.45 36.39
N LEU A 270 -52.51 -4.96 35.15
CA LEU A 270 -53.68 -4.23 34.69
C LEU A 270 -54.96 -5.08 34.77
N ASN A 271 -54.88 -6.35 34.35
CA ASN A 271 -56.02 -7.28 34.43
C ASN A 271 -56.45 -7.54 35.89
N LYS A 272 -55.51 -7.71 36.83
CA LYS A 272 -55.84 -7.85 38.26
C LYS A 272 -56.54 -6.61 38.81
N LEU A 273 -56.13 -5.42 38.37
CA LEU A 273 -56.71 -4.15 38.76
C LEU A 273 -58.13 -4.00 38.20
N LEU A 274 -58.35 -4.45 36.96
CA LEU A 274 -59.66 -4.49 36.33
C LEU A 274 -60.62 -5.46 37.05
N ASP A 275 -60.16 -6.68 37.35
CA ASP A 275 -60.95 -7.67 38.10
C ASP A 275 -61.33 -7.14 39.50
N ALA A 276 -60.42 -6.45 40.18
CA ALA A 276 -60.70 -5.85 41.49
C ALA A 276 -61.75 -4.72 41.39
N PHE A 277 -61.67 -3.91 40.34
CA PHE A 277 -62.63 -2.83 40.08
C PHE A 277 -64.02 -3.37 39.73
N GLU A 278 -64.12 -4.37 38.86
CA GLU A 278 -65.39 -5.00 38.49
C GLU A 278 -66.08 -5.63 39.71
N ASN A 279 -65.33 -6.33 40.56
CA ASN A 279 -65.86 -6.91 41.79
C ASN A 279 -66.35 -5.84 42.78
N SER A 280 -65.59 -4.77 42.97
CA SER A 280 -66.00 -3.66 43.84
C SER A 280 -67.23 -2.94 43.31
N SER A 281 -67.34 -2.78 41.99
CA SER A 281 -68.50 -2.14 41.36
C SER A 281 -69.76 -3.00 41.50
N ALA A 282 -69.64 -4.32 41.29
CA ALA A 282 -70.74 -5.25 41.46
C ALA A 282 -71.23 -5.30 42.93
N GLU A 283 -70.32 -5.23 43.91
CA GLU A 283 -70.70 -5.14 45.32
C GLU A 283 -71.42 -3.83 45.65
N ALA A 284 -70.98 -2.71 45.09
CA ALA A 284 -71.63 -1.41 45.28
C ALA A 284 -73.04 -1.40 44.68
N GLU A 285 -73.21 -1.95 43.49
CA GLU A 285 -74.52 -2.05 42.81
C GLU A 285 -75.49 -2.91 43.61
N LYS A 286 -75.03 -4.05 44.16
CA LYS A 286 -75.83 -4.91 45.03
C LYS A 286 -76.26 -4.21 46.33
N ARG A 287 -75.37 -3.41 46.94
CA ARG A 287 -75.71 -2.61 48.13
C ARG A 287 -76.73 -1.52 47.82
N PHE A 288 -76.61 -0.89 46.66
CA PHE A 288 -77.55 0.15 46.22
C PHE A 288 -78.95 -0.42 45.98
N LEU A 289 -79.05 -1.55 45.28
CA LEU A 289 -80.32 -2.27 45.07
C LEU A 289 -81.00 -2.66 46.39
N ALA A 290 -80.26 -3.26 47.33
CA ALA A 290 -80.80 -3.62 48.63
C ALA A 290 -81.28 -2.40 49.44
N LYS A 291 -80.61 -1.26 49.32
CA LYS A 291 -81.04 -0.02 49.98
C LYS A 291 -82.29 0.58 49.32
N SER A 292 -82.41 0.49 48.00
CA SER A 292 -83.59 0.92 47.25
C SER A 292 -84.83 0.13 47.65
N GLU A 293 -84.73 -1.21 47.72
CA GLU A 293 -85.85 -2.07 48.15
C GLU A 293 -86.31 -1.73 49.58
N SER A 294 -85.36 -1.53 50.51
CA SER A 294 -85.69 -1.13 51.89
C SER A 294 -86.40 0.22 51.97
N LEU A 295 -86.08 1.17 51.08
CA LEU A 295 -86.74 2.48 51.04
C LEU A 295 -88.13 2.41 50.42
N GLU A 296 -88.33 1.54 49.41
CA GLU A 296 -89.66 1.30 48.84
C GLU A 296 -90.61 0.66 49.85
N GLU A 297 -90.15 -0.29 50.66
CA GLU A 297 -90.95 -0.88 51.75
C GLU A 297 -91.33 0.15 52.82
N GLU A 298 -90.41 1.05 53.17
CA GLU A 298 -90.65 2.12 54.14
C GLU A 298 -91.64 3.17 53.61
N ASN A 299 -91.50 3.57 52.34
CA ASN A 299 -92.45 4.46 51.67
C ASN A 299 -93.86 3.86 51.60
N ALA A 300 -93.99 2.57 51.26
CA ALA A 300 -95.28 1.89 51.21
C ALA A 300 -95.96 1.84 52.59
N ARG A 301 -95.19 1.67 53.67
CA ARG A 301 -95.71 1.76 55.05
C ARG A 301 -96.22 3.16 55.37
N LEU A 302 -95.43 4.19 55.07
CA LEU A 302 -95.82 5.59 55.32
C LEU A 302 -97.06 5.99 54.52
N GLU A 303 -97.19 5.52 53.28
CA GLU A 303 -98.41 5.73 52.47
C GLU A 303 -99.64 5.07 53.09
N SER A 304 -99.50 3.88 53.67
CA SER A 304 -100.60 3.20 54.38
C SER A 304 -101.02 3.98 55.63
N GLU A 305 -100.06 4.41 56.46
CA GLU A 305 -100.34 5.21 57.66
C GLU A 305 -101.01 6.54 57.30
N LEU A 306 -100.57 7.20 56.23
CA LEU A 306 -101.19 8.43 55.74
C LEU A 306 -102.65 8.21 55.31
N ASN A 307 -102.94 7.12 54.61
CA ASN A 307 -104.30 6.80 54.17
C ASN A 307 -105.24 6.51 55.35
N ASP A 308 -104.74 5.88 56.41
CA ASP A 308 -105.53 5.65 57.63
C ASP A 308 -105.87 6.96 58.34
N VAL A 309 -104.93 7.90 58.42
CA VAL A 309 -105.16 9.25 58.97
C VAL A 309 -106.19 10.02 58.13
N ILE A 310 -106.15 9.91 56.80
CA ILE A 310 -107.12 10.55 55.90
C ILE A 310 -108.54 10.02 56.13
N LYS A 311 -108.71 8.70 56.32
CA LYS A 311 -110.01 8.10 56.66
C LYS A 311 -110.55 8.62 57.99
N GLU A 312 -109.70 8.74 58.99
CA GLU A 312 -110.09 9.27 60.30
C GLU A 312 -110.56 10.73 60.19
N LEU A 313 -109.85 11.55 59.41
CA LEU A 313 -110.24 12.94 59.15
C LEU A 313 -111.58 13.05 58.38
N GLN A 314 -111.86 12.13 57.47
CA GLN A 314 -113.16 12.09 56.76
C GLN A 314 -114.31 11.75 57.71
N ASN A 315 -114.14 10.79 58.62
CA ASN A 315 -115.14 10.46 59.64
C ASN A 315 -115.43 11.66 60.56
N GLN A 316 -114.40 12.40 60.96
CA GLN A 316 -114.57 13.62 61.77
C GLN A 316 -115.26 14.76 61.01
N LYS A 317 -115.02 14.87 59.69
CA LYS A 317 -115.72 15.83 58.84
C LYS A 317 -117.22 15.53 58.76
N ASP A 318 -117.59 14.27 58.60
CA ASP A 318 -119.00 13.86 58.51
C ASP A 318 -119.76 14.07 59.83
N GLN A 319 -119.10 13.88 60.98
CA GLN A 319 -119.65 14.23 62.30
C GLN A 319 -119.89 15.74 62.45
N ASN A 320 -118.99 16.59 61.95
CA ASN A 320 -119.16 18.04 62.01
C ASN A 320 -120.31 18.56 61.13
N ILE A 321 -120.62 17.89 60.01
CA ILE A 321 -121.77 18.24 59.16
C ILE A 321 -123.09 18.01 59.91
N ILE A 322 -123.20 16.90 60.65
CA ILE A 322 -124.39 16.57 61.46
C ILE A 322 -124.61 17.63 62.56
N MET A 323 -123.52 18.05 63.21
CA MET A 323 -123.57 19.04 64.28
C MET A 323 -123.93 20.46 63.76
N HIS A 324 -123.57 20.80 62.52
CA HIS A 324 -123.93 22.08 61.89
C HIS A 324 -125.42 22.19 61.54
N ASP A 325 -126.06 21.08 61.17
CA ASP A 325 -127.51 21.02 60.89
C ASP A 325 -128.40 21.05 62.15
N GLU A 326 -127.83 20.76 63.32
CA GLU A 326 -128.50 20.84 64.62
C GLU A 326 -128.47 22.27 65.19
N VAL A 327 -127.40 23.03 64.91
CA VAL A 327 -127.27 24.46 65.25
C VAL A 327 -128.29 25.31 64.48
N LYS A 328 -128.50 25.06 63.18
CA LYS A 328 -129.52 25.76 62.38
C LYS A 328 -130.96 25.52 62.86
N ARG A 329 -131.23 24.39 63.53
CA ARG A 329 -132.57 24.05 64.05
C ARG A 329 -132.91 24.76 65.35
N MET A 330 -131.92 25.20 66.12
CA MET A 330 -132.11 25.92 67.39
C MET A 330 -132.25 27.44 67.22
N GLU A 331 -131.89 28.01 66.07
CA GLU A 331 -132.03 29.45 65.78
C GLU A 331 -133.48 29.89 65.47
N MET A 332 -134.43 28.96 65.33
CA MET A 332 -135.83 29.25 64.97
C MET A 332 -136.82 29.36 66.14
N ASN A 333 -136.39 29.23 67.41
CA ASN A 333 -137.30 29.30 68.57
C ASN A 333 -136.85 30.29 69.66
N SER A 334 -137.56 31.44 69.69
CA SER A 334 -137.95 32.23 70.87
C SER A 334 -137.32 33.61 71.11
N LYS A 335 -138.22 34.57 71.37
CA LYS A 335 -138.06 36.02 71.57
C LYS A 335 -138.30 36.38 73.05
N HIS A 336 -137.52 37.33 73.56
CA HIS A 336 -137.65 38.14 74.81
C HIS A 336 -137.06 37.61 76.13
N ILE A 337 -135.92 38.16 76.58
CA ILE A 337 -135.79 39.29 77.56
C ILE A 337 -134.30 39.74 77.65
N LYS A 338 -134.10 41.03 77.93
CA LYS A 338 -132.82 41.76 78.05
C LYS A 338 -131.98 41.40 79.30
N GLN A 339 -130.65 41.34 79.08
CA GLN A 339 -129.52 41.77 79.94
C GLN A 339 -129.22 40.99 81.26
N GLN A 340 -128.15 40.16 81.29
CA GLN A 340 -126.83 40.48 81.88
C GLN A 340 -125.88 39.25 81.92
N LYS A 341 -124.83 39.32 81.08
CA LYS A 341 -123.44 38.79 81.15
C LYS A 341 -123.05 37.42 81.75
N GLN A 342 -122.07 36.84 81.02
CA GLN A 342 -120.92 36.01 81.43
C GLN A 342 -121.17 34.53 81.73
N ASP A 343 -120.87 33.67 80.74
CA ASP A 343 -119.68 32.80 80.75
C ASP A 343 -119.75 31.77 79.60
N ASN A 344 -118.76 31.77 78.70
CA ASN A 344 -118.07 30.53 78.31
C ASN A 344 -116.82 30.82 77.45
N SER A 345 -115.71 31.12 78.13
CA SER A 345 -114.37 31.21 77.57
C SER A 345 -113.65 29.85 77.48
N ALA A 346 -114.38 28.73 77.58
CA ALA A 346 -113.79 27.38 77.57
C ALA A 346 -113.54 26.85 76.15
N TYR A 347 -114.34 27.27 75.16
CA TYR A 347 -114.25 26.75 73.79
C TYR A 347 -113.08 27.36 72.99
N GLN A 348 -112.69 28.60 73.29
CA GLN A 348 -111.53 29.24 72.65
C GLN A 348 -110.18 28.74 73.19
N ASN A 349 -110.10 28.33 74.47
CA ASN A 349 -108.85 27.84 75.06
C ASN A 349 -108.49 26.42 74.57
N VAL A 350 -109.46 25.52 74.46
CA VAL A 350 -109.20 24.15 73.98
C VAL A 350 -108.79 24.14 72.50
N LEU A 351 -109.40 25.00 71.67
CA LEU A 351 -109.06 25.14 70.26
C LEU A 351 -107.67 25.78 70.06
N ALA A 352 -107.28 26.74 70.92
CA ALA A 352 -105.95 27.32 70.90
C ALA A 352 -104.87 26.31 71.31
N GLU A 353 -105.13 25.47 72.32
CA GLU A 353 -104.18 24.44 72.78
C GLU A 353 -103.97 23.32 71.75
N THR A 354 -105.02 22.85 71.07
CA THR A 354 -104.85 21.85 69.99
C THR A 354 -104.13 22.44 68.78
N THR A 355 -104.43 23.69 68.41
CA THR A 355 -103.74 24.38 67.30
C THR A 355 -102.25 24.55 67.59
N GLN A 356 -101.90 24.93 68.82
CA GLN A 356 -100.50 25.09 69.25
C GLN A 356 -99.71 23.76 69.28
N MET A 357 -100.37 22.64 69.60
CA MET A 357 -99.76 21.30 69.56
C MET A 357 -99.41 20.88 68.13
N TYR A 358 -100.32 21.09 67.17
CA TYR A 358 -100.09 20.74 65.77
C TYR A 358 -99.08 21.69 65.10
N GLU A 359 -99.09 22.98 65.43
CA GLU A 359 -98.06 23.93 64.99
C GLU A 359 -96.65 23.51 65.45
N GLY A 360 -96.53 23.02 66.69
CA GLY A 360 -95.26 22.46 67.19
C GLY A 360 -94.80 21.22 66.43
N LYS A 361 -95.72 20.29 66.12
CA LYS A 361 -95.40 19.06 65.38
C LYS A 361 -95.03 19.31 63.91
N ILE A 362 -95.68 20.30 63.28
CA ILE A 362 -95.33 20.77 61.94
C ILE A 362 -93.94 21.43 61.95
N ALA A 363 -93.63 22.24 62.97
CA ALA A 363 -92.31 22.87 63.10
C ALA A 363 -91.18 21.84 63.26
N ASP A 364 -91.39 20.77 64.04
CA ASP A 364 -90.40 19.70 64.21
C ASP A 364 -90.21 18.88 62.92
N LEU A 365 -91.27 18.58 62.18
CA LEU A 365 -91.17 17.90 60.88
C LEU A 365 -90.47 18.77 59.83
N MET A 366 -90.75 20.08 59.81
CA MET A 366 -90.05 21.02 58.92
C MET A 366 -88.56 21.09 59.25
N LYS A 367 -88.19 21.00 60.53
CA LYS A 367 -86.79 20.96 60.96
C LYS A 367 -86.09 19.67 60.51
N GLN A 368 -86.72 18.52 60.66
CA GLN A 368 -86.15 17.24 60.19
C GLN A 368 -85.95 17.21 58.67
N ILE A 369 -86.92 17.74 57.90
CA ILE A 369 -86.79 17.85 56.44
C ILE A 369 -85.62 18.79 56.08
N SER A 370 -85.47 19.91 56.78
CA SER A 370 -84.37 20.84 56.56
C SER A 370 -83.01 20.20 56.87
N ASP A 371 -82.90 19.42 57.93
CA ASP A 371 -81.65 18.75 58.31
C ASP A 371 -81.25 17.66 57.30
N ILE A 372 -82.23 16.93 56.77
CA ILE A 372 -82.01 15.96 55.69
C ILE A 372 -81.57 16.66 54.40
N GLN A 373 -82.21 17.78 54.02
CA GLN A 373 -81.82 18.55 52.83
C GLN A 373 -80.38 19.07 52.92
N VAL A 374 -79.96 19.59 54.07
CA VAL A 374 -78.58 20.05 54.29
C VAL A 374 -77.58 18.90 54.21
N SER A 375 -77.94 17.72 54.72
CA SER A 375 -77.08 16.53 54.68
C SER A 375 -76.90 16.00 53.26
N LEU A 376 -77.98 16.03 52.45
CA LEU A 376 -77.97 15.58 51.06
C LEU A 376 -77.23 16.57 50.16
N GLU A 377 -77.35 17.88 50.40
CA GLU A 377 -76.53 18.88 49.70
C GLU A 377 -75.04 18.73 50.01
N ARG A 378 -74.66 18.46 51.27
CA ARG A 378 -73.25 18.22 51.63
C ARG A 378 -72.65 16.98 50.99
N ALA A 379 -73.41 15.89 50.89
CA ALA A 379 -72.96 14.69 50.19
C ALA A 379 -72.78 14.96 48.69
N ARG A 380 -73.74 15.67 48.08
CA ARG A 380 -73.69 16.04 46.66
C ARG A 380 -72.52 16.96 46.32
N THR A 381 -72.19 17.92 47.19
CA THR A 381 -71.03 18.81 46.97
C THR A 381 -69.71 18.05 47.08
N GLY A 382 -69.58 17.11 48.03
CA GLY A 382 -68.39 16.26 48.14
C GLY A 382 -68.13 15.39 46.90
N GLU A 383 -69.16 14.75 46.36
CA GLU A 383 -69.04 13.94 45.13
C GLU A 383 -68.73 14.81 43.89
N ILE A 384 -69.28 16.02 43.81
CA ILE A 384 -68.97 16.97 42.72
C ILE A 384 -67.51 17.44 42.79
N GLU A 385 -66.95 17.65 43.99
CA GLU A 385 -65.55 18.03 44.17
C GLU A 385 -64.58 16.91 43.75
N GLU A 386 -64.85 15.64 44.10
CA GLU A 386 -64.05 14.50 43.64
C GLU A 386 -64.09 14.30 42.12
N VAL A 387 -65.27 14.44 41.51
CA VAL A 387 -65.43 14.34 40.05
C VAL A 387 -64.71 15.50 39.33
N ASN A 388 -64.70 16.69 39.92
CA ASN A 388 -63.99 17.83 39.33
C ASN A 388 -62.46 17.68 39.46
N SER A 389 -61.97 17.19 40.59
CA SER A 389 -60.53 16.92 40.79
C SER A 389 -60.01 15.84 39.85
N THR A 390 -60.76 14.76 39.65
CA THR A 390 -60.40 13.70 38.69
C THR A 390 -60.46 14.19 37.24
N LYS A 391 -61.39 15.07 36.88
CA LYS A 391 -61.41 15.72 35.55
C LYS A 391 -60.22 16.63 35.30
N GLU A 392 -59.75 17.36 36.31
CA GLU A 392 -58.55 18.22 36.19
C GLU A 392 -57.29 17.39 35.96
N LEU A 393 -57.09 16.32 36.74
CA LEU A 393 -55.97 15.38 36.56
C LEU A 393 -55.97 14.72 35.17
N LEU A 394 -57.13 14.34 34.65
CA LEU A 394 -57.24 13.73 33.33
C LEU A 394 -56.94 14.73 32.20
N LYS A 395 -57.30 16.00 32.40
CA LYS A 395 -57.01 17.10 31.48
C LYS A 395 -55.53 17.47 31.46
N GLU A 396 -54.85 17.46 32.62
CA GLU A 396 -53.39 17.62 32.70
C GLU A 396 -52.65 16.46 32.05
N TYR A 397 -53.08 15.21 32.27
CA TYR A 397 -52.48 14.04 31.64
C TYR A 397 -52.63 14.09 30.11
N GLN A 398 -53.83 14.40 29.59
CA GLN A 398 -54.06 14.58 28.15
C GLN A 398 -53.20 15.68 27.54
N ASN A 399 -53.07 16.83 28.20
CA ASN A 399 -52.21 17.92 27.74
C ASN A 399 -50.74 17.49 27.69
N SER A 400 -50.25 16.73 28.68
CA SER A 400 -48.86 16.27 28.69
C SER A 400 -48.56 15.29 27.56
N VAL A 401 -49.47 14.34 27.28
CA VAL A 401 -49.34 13.38 26.18
C VAL A 401 -49.40 14.10 24.84
N GLN A 402 -50.28 15.09 24.69
CA GLN A 402 -50.43 15.85 23.45
C GLN A 402 -49.23 16.76 23.16
N VAL A 403 -48.61 17.35 24.19
CA VAL A 403 -47.37 18.15 24.05
C VAL A 403 -46.18 17.27 23.67
N ASN A 404 -46.03 16.10 24.32
CA ASN A 404 -44.94 15.18 24.00
C ASN A 404 -45.06 14.60 22.59
N ALA A 405 -46.27 14.19 22.18
CA ALA A 405 -46.51 13.71 20.82
C ALA A 405 -46.23 14.80 19.76
N LYS A 406 -46.59 16.06 20.03
CA LYS A 406 -46.27 17.18 19.13
C LYS A 406 -44.76 17.44 19.02
N LYS A 407 -44.03 17.23 20.11
CA LYS A 407 -42.57 17.39 20.13
C LYS A 407 -41.88 16.31 19.30
N GLU A 408 -42.27 15.04 19.47
CA GLU A 408 -41.79 13.93 18.64
C GLU A 408 -42.14 14.11 17.16
N ILE A 409 -43.36 14.55 16.84
CA ILE A 409 -43.77 14.81 15.45
C ILE A 409 -42.91 15.92 14.82
N ASN A 410 -42.64 17.01 15.57
CA ASN A 410 -41.79 18.10 15.07
C ASN A 410 -40.33 17.64 14.90
N GLU A 411 -39.79 16.84 15.82
CA GLU A 411 -38.45 16.28 15.70
C GLU A 411 -38.34 15.37 14.47
N LEU A 412 -39.31 14.47 14.26
CA LEU A 412 -39.37 13.61 13.08
C LEU A 412 -39.54 14.41 11.77
N GLN A 413 -40.31 15.49 11.77
CA GLN A 413 -40.43 16.38 10.61
C GLN A 413 -39.12 17.08 10.25
N MET A 414 -38.38 17.56 11.26
CA MET A 414 -37.07 18.16 11.05
C MET A 414 -36.07 17.13 10.48
N THR A 415 -36.03 15.91 11.03
CA THR A 415 -35.14 14.85 10.54
C THR A 415 -35.51 14.44 9.10
N LEU A 416 -36.80 14.33 8.79
CA LEU A 416 -37.26 14.04 7.43
C LEU A 416 -36.84 15.14 6.44
N GLN A 417 -36.90 16.40 6.86
CA GLN A 417 -36.52 17.55 6.04
C GLN A 417 -35.01 17.57 5.76
N GLU A 418 -34.19 17.29 6.78
CA GLU A 418 -32.74 17.10 6.63
C GLU A 418 -32.40 15.93 5.71
N MET A 419 -33.10 14.80 5.85
CA MET A 419 -32.89 13.61 5.02
C MET A 419 -33.23 13.88 3.54
N ASN A 420 -34.30 14.64 3.27
CA ASN A 420 -34.68 15.04 1.92
C ASN A 420 -33.64 15.99 1.29
N GLN A 421 -33.11 16.92 2.07
CA GLN A 421 -32.08 17.86 1.60
C GLN A 421 -30.76 17.13 1.29
N LEU A 422 -30.41 16.13 2.08
CA LEU A 422 -29.27 15.24 1.83
C LEU A 422 -29.50 14.36 0.59
N HIS A 423 -30.72 13.87 0.39
CA HIS A 423 -31.06 13.09 -0.80
C HIS A 423 -30.94 13.92 -2.08
N GLU A 424 -31.40 15.17 -2.07
CA GLU A 424 -31.36 16.07 -3.21
C GLU A 424 -29.91 16.48 -3.58
N THR A 425 -29.06 16.72 -2.58
CA THR A 425 -27.62 16.97 -2.81
C THR A 425 -26.92 15.74 -3.39
N THR A 426 -27.15 14.56 -2.82
CA THR A 426 -26.59 13.30 -3.33
C THR A 426 -27.05 12.99 -4.77
N ALA A 427 -28.33 13.24 -5.07
CA ALA A 427 -28.87 13.05 -6.41
C ALA A 427 -28.23 14.01 -7.44
N ASN A 428 -27.94 15.25 -7.04
CA ASN A 428 -27.25 16.22 -7.90
C ASN A 428 -25.79 15.83 -8.15
N GLU A 429 -25.08 15.34 -7.13
CA GLU A 429 -23.71 14.82 -7.28
C GLU A 429 -23.67 13.61 -8.21
N LEU A 430 -24.58 12.65 -8.05
CA LEU A 430 -24.72 11.51 -8.95
C LEU A 430 -25.00 11.94 -10.39
N ARG A 431 -25.80 13.00 -10.58
CA ARG A 431 -26.08 13.55 -11.90
C ARG A 431 -24.84 14.17 -12.55
N LEU A 432 -24.05 14.93 -11.78
CA LEU A 432 -22.79 15.51 -12.27
C LEU A 432 -21.79 14.41 -12.64
N LEU A 433 -21.64 13.41 -11.77
CA LEU A 433 -20.75 12.27 -12.00
C LEU A 433 -21.17 11.45 -13.24
N SER A 434 -22.48 11.33 -13.48
CA SER A 434 -23.01 10.67 -14.69
C SER A 434 -22.69 11.44 -15.98
N VAL A 435 -22.72 12.78 -15.94
CA VAL A 435 -22.30 13.61 -17.08
C VAL A 435 -20.81 13.48 -17.34
N GLU A 436 -19.99 13.49 -16.29
CA GLU A 436 -18.55 13.30 -16.38
C GLU A 436 -18.19 11.91 -16.94
N PHE A 437 -18.89 10.87 -16.49
CA PHE A 437 -18.74 9.51 -17.02
C PHE A 437 -19.05 9.44 -18.52
N LYS A 438 -20.13 10.08 -18.98
CA LYS A 438 -20.47 10.14 -20.41
C LYS A 438 -19.42 10.87 -21.24
N ASN A 439 -18.84 11.95 -20.69
CA ASN A 439 -17.77 12.67 -21.36
C ASN A 439 -16.50 11.81 -21.49
N LEU A 440 -16.11 11.11 -20.42
CA LEU A 440 -14.99 10.17 -20.43
C LEU A 440 -15.22 8.99 -21.38
N GLU A 441 -16.45 8.50 -21.49
CA GLU A 441 -16.81 7.44 -22.42
C GLU A 441 -16.70 7.91 -23.89
N SER A 442 -17.09 9.15 -24.18
CA SER A 442 -16.87 9.77 -25.49
C SER A 442 -15.37 9.96 -25.78
N GLU A 443 -14.59 10.41 -24.80
CA GLU A 443 -13.14 10.59 -24.95
C GLU A 443 -12.43 9.25 -25.20
N LYS A 444 -12.83 8.20 -24.46
CA LYS A 444 -12.35 6.83 -24.69
C LYS A 444 -12.63 6.37 -26.12
N ALA A 445 -13.84 6.60 -26.65
CA ALA A 445 -14.18 6.23 -28.01
C ALA A 445 -13.31 6.98 -29.05
N THR A 446 -13.00 8.26 -28.81
CA THR A 446 -12.09 9.01 -29.70
C THR A 446 -10.66 8.46 -29.65
N LEU A 447 -10.13 8.15 -28.47
CA LEU A 447 -8.81 7.56 -28.30
C LEU A 447 -8.69 6.16 -28.90
N GLU A 448 -9.75 5.34 -28.84
CA GLU A 448 -9.79 4.03 -29.48
C GLU A 448 -9.70 4.14 -31.01
N ASN A 449 -10.37 5.14 -31.60
CA ASN A 449 -10.27 5.42 -33.03
C ASN A 449 -8.87 5.93 -33.43
N GLU A 450 -8.26 6.82 -32.65
CA GLU A 450 -6.88 7.27 -32.86
C GLU A 450 -5.88 6.12 -32.75
N LEU A 451 -6.04 5.24 -31.76
CA LEU A 451 -5.21 4.05 -31.58
C LEU A 451 -5.34 3.10 -32.77
N HIS A 452 -6.55 2.92 -33.30
CA HIS A 452 -6.79 2.11 -34.50
C HIS A 452 -6.07 2.71 -35.71
N TYR A 453 -6.14 4.03 -35.89
CA TYR A 453 -5.43 4.72 -36.97
C TYR A 453 -3.91 4.58 -36.86
N VAL A 454 -3.35 4.77 -35.65
CA VAL A 454 -1.90 4.61 -35.41
C VAL A 454 -1.44 3.18 -35.67
N LYS A 455 -2.22 2.17 -35.27
CA LYS A 455 -1.91 0.75 -35.55
C LYS A 455 -1.87 0.46 -37.04
N GLN A 456 -2.84 0.93 -37.82
CA GLN A 456 -2.80 0.78 -39.28
C GLN A 456 -1.60 1.49 -39.93
N SER A 457 -1.24 2.67 -39.43
CA SER A 457 -0.07 3.41 -39.92
C SER A 457 1.23 2.67 -39.59
N LEU A 458 1.32 2.06 -38.41
CA LEU A 458 2.47 1.27 -37.99
C LEU A 458 2.61 -0.01 -38.83
N GLU A 459 1.52 -0.71 -39.13
CA GLU A 459 1.54 -1.87 -40.03
C GLU A 459 2.01 -1.50 -41.45
N LYS A 460 1.57 -0.34 -41.96
CA LYS A 460 2.06 0.18 -43.25
C LYS A 460 3.55 0.52 -43.21
N GLU A 461 4.05 1.05 -42.09
CA GLU A 461 5.47 1.35 -41.92
C GLU A 461 6.31 0.07 -41.79
N GLU A 462 5.83 -0.93 -41.03
CA GLU A 462 6.50 -2.22 -40.93
C GLU A 462 6.58 -2.94 -42.27
N LYS A 463 5.53 -2.85 -43.09
CA LYS A 463 5.56 -3.38 -44.45
C LYS A 463 6.63 -2.67 -45.31
N ARG A 464 6.69 -1.33 -45.26
CA ARG A 464 7.73 -0.55 -45.95
C ARG A 464 9.15 -0.87 -45.46
N ARG A 465 9.31 -1.09 -44.15
CA ARG A 465 10.61 -1.48 -43.56
C ARG A 465 11.05 -2.85 -44.06
N LYS A 466 10.14 -3.83 -44.08
CA LYS A 466 10.42 -5.17 -44.63
C LYS A 466 10.77 -5.12 -46.12
N GLU A 467 10.04 -4.33 -46.91
CA GLU A 467 10.36 -4.10 -48.32
C GLU A 467 11.76 -3.48 -48.49
N SER A 468 12.10 -2.48 -47.67
CA SER A 468 13.43 -1.84 -47.68
C SER A 468 14.54 -2.78 -47.21
N GLU A 469 14.30 -3.64 -46.21
CA GLU A 469 15.24 -4.66 -45.73
C GLU A 469 15.48 -5.73 -46.82
N THR A 470 14.44 -6.13 -47.56
CA THR A 470 14.60 -7.05 -48.71
C THR A 470 15.37 -6.41 -49.87
N GLU A 471 15.17 -5.11 -50.13
CA GLU A 471 15.96 -4.37 -51.12
C GLU A 471 17.44 -4.25 -50.67
N LEU A 472 17.70 -3.97 -49.39
CA LEU A 472 19.05 -3.94 -48.81
C LEU A 472 19.76 -5.29 -48.90
N LEU A 473 19.04 -6.38 -48.65
CA LEU A 473 19.57 -7.73 -48.77
C LEU A 473 19.94 -8.07 -50.24
N ASN A 474 19.17 -7.58 -51.20
CA ASN A 474 19.47 -7.76 -52.63
C ASN A 474 20.67 -6.89 -53.07
N VAL A 475 20.80 -5.68 -52.54
CA VAL A 475 22.00 -4.83 -52.77
C VAL A 475 23.24 -5.46 -52.14
N MET A 476 23.14 -6.00 -50.93
CA MET A 476 24.25 -6.69 -50.27
C MET A 476 24.70 -7.96 -51.00
N LYS A 477 23.78 -8.68 -51.66
CA LYS A 477 24.11 -9.83 -52.53
C LYS A 477 24.82 -9.43 -53.84
N GLY A 478 24.83 -8.14 -54.18
CA GLY A 478 25.51 -7.60 -55.37
C GLY A 478 26.91 -7.04 -55.12
N VAL A 479 27.41 -7.06 -53.87
CA VAL A 479 28.75 -6.54 -53.52
C VAL A 479 29.80 -7.60 -53.83
N PRO A 480 30.80 -7.36 -54.71
CA PRO A 480 31.79 -8.37 -55.07
C PRO A 480 32.83 -8.57 -53.96
N GLU A 481 33.25 -9.81 -53.71
CA GLU A 481 34.33 -10.15 -52.76
C GLU A 481 35.75 -10.04 -53.35
N SER A 482 35.93 -9.51 -54.58
CA SER A 482 37.28 -9.25 -55.15
C SER A 482 37.31 -8.18 -56.27
N GLU A 483 38.50 -7.62 -56.53
CA GLU A 483 38.76 -6.45 -57.41
C GLU A 483 38.63 -6.70 -58.93
N GLU A 484 38.49 -7.95 -59.41
CA GLU A 484 38.47 -8.23 -60.86
C GLU A 484 37.07 -8.15 -61.52
N ASP A 485 35.99 -7.96 -60.75
CA ASP A 485 34.60 -7.99 -61.28
C ASP A 485 33.97 -6.58 -61.44
N PHE A 486 34.80 -5.52 -61.41
CA PHE A 486 34.34 -4.14 -61.23
C PHE A 486 33.76 -3.48 -62.49
N GLU A 487 34.13 -3.90 -63.69
CA GLU A 487 33.74 -3.19 -64.93
C GLU A 487 32.40 -3.65 -65.53
N GLU A 488 31.95 -4.89 -65.28
CA GLU A 488 30.71 -5.40 -65.91
C GLU A 488 29.43 -5.01 -65.13
N LYS A 489 29.53 -4.77 -63.82
CA LYS A 489 28.36 -4.48 -62.94
C LYS A 489 28.07 -2.99 -62.69
N VAL A 490 28.96 -2.08 -63.09
CA VAL A 490 28.72 -0.62 -63.01
C VAL A 490 27.57 -0.19 -63.93
N SER A 491 27.40 -0.88 -65.07
CA SER A 491 26.32 -0.60 -66.03
C SER A 491 24.94 -0.91 -65.43
N TYR A 492 24.82 -1.97 -64.63
CA TYR A 492 23.56 -2.37 -63.98
C TYR A 492 23.15 -1.40 -62.85
N MET A 493 24.12 -0.84 -62.12
CA MET A 493 23.86 0.14 -61.06
C MET A 493 23.45 1.52 -61.60
N HIS A 494 23.96 1.93 -62.76
CA HIS A 494 23.68 3.26 -63.32
C HIS A 494 22.25 3.37 -63.89
N GLU A 495 21.71 2.29 -64.44
CA GLU A 495 20.34 2.29 -64.99
C GLU A 495 19.28 2.27 -63.87
N HIS A 496 19.57 1.65 -62.72
CA HIS A 496 18.61 1.50 -61.62
C HIS A 496 18.49 2.74 -60.72
N LEU A 497 19.57 3.53 -60.60
CA LEU A 497 19.61 4.77 -59.79
C LEU A 497 18.92 5.97 -60.48
N THR A 498 18.86 5.98 -61.81
CA THR A 498 18.35 7.13 -62.57
C THR A 498 16.81 7.17 -62.66
N LYS A 499 16.12 6.04 -62.44
CA LYS A 499 14.64 5.95 -62.52
C LYS A 499 13.89 6.25 -61.21
N LYS A 500 14.54 6.21 -60.04
CA LYS A 500 13.87 6.29 -58.71
C LYS A 500 13.98 7.66 -58.03
N PHE A 501 14.80 8.58 -58.54
CA PHE A 501 15.02 9.91 -57.94
C PHE A 501 13.96 10.97 -58.29
N SER A 502 12.97 10.64 -59.13
CA SER A 502 11.93 11.57 -59.58
C SER A 502 10.62 11.54 -58.77
N SER A 503 10.51 10.70 -57.72
CA SER A 503 9.23 10.53 -56.97
C SER A 503 9.24 10.97 -55.51
N LEU A 504 10.29 11.65 -55.02
CA LEU A 504 10.38 12.12 -53.63
C LEU A 504 10.50 13.65 -53.54
N GLN A 505 9.42 14.35 -53.85
CA GLN A 505 9.18 15.68 -53.32
C GLN A 505 7.73 15.80 -52.85
N ASN A 506 7.53 15.91 -51.53
CA ASN A 506 6.48 16.77 -51.01
C ASN A 506 6.85 17.27 -49.59
N PRO A 507 6.83 18.59 -49.34
CA PRO A 507 7.15 19.19 -48.06
C PRO A 507 5.87 19.42 -47.24
N ASN A 508 5.92 19.13 -45.92
CA ASN A 508 5.12 19.69 -44.81
C ASN A 508 4.68 18.60 -43.81
N ASN A 509 5.43 18.42 -42.72
CA ASN A 509 4.92 18.17 -41.34
C ASN A 509 6.00 17.70 -40.34
N SER A 510 7.15 18.39 -40.24
CA SER A 510 8.24 17.92 -39.36
C SER A 510 8.40 18.63 -38.01
N ASN A 511 7.63 19.67 -37.67
CA ASN A 511 8.00 20.53 -36.53
C ASN A 511 7.00 20.61 -35.35
N ARG A 512 5.84 19.93 -35.35
CA ARG A 512 4.90 19.96 -34.20
C ARG A 512 4.82 18.69 -33.37
N THR A 513 5.26 17.56 -33.89
CA THR A 513 5.11 16.24 -33.23
C THR A 513 6.29 15.85 -32.35
N ARG A 514 7.45 16.52 -32.50
CA ARG A 514 8.69 16.13 -31.82
C ARG A 514 8.77 16.67 -30.38
N GLU A 515 8.21 17.84 -30.11
CA GLU A 515 8.25 18.47 -28.78
C GLU A 515 7.24 17.83 -27.80
N THR A 516 6.07 17.42 -28.27
CA THR A 516 5.03 16.79 -27.42
C THR A 516 5.41 15.36 -27.00
N ILE A 517 6.06 14.60 -27.89
CA ILE A 517 6.53 13.24 -27.62
C ILE A 517 7.74 13.22 -26.68
N LEU A 518 8.61 14.23 -26.73
CA LEU A 518 9.74 14.39 -25.80
C LEU A 518 9.27 14.81 -24.40
N SER A 519 8.28 15.70 -24.32
CA SER A 519 7.65 16.13 -23.06
C SER A 519 6.94 14.98 -22.33
N GLN A 520 6.16 14.18 -23.05
CA GLN A 520 5.44 13.03 -22.48
C GLN A 520 6.38 11.87 -22.08
N ARG A 521 7.47 11.65 -22.83
CA ARG A 521 8.51 10.68 -22.43
C ARG A 521 9.20 11.10 -21.13
N ASN A 522 9.50 12.37 -20.95
CA ASN A 522 10.16 12.85 -19.74
C ASN A 522 9.29 12.70 -18.48
N THR A 523 7.97 12.92 -18.59
CA THR A 523 7.03 12.74 -17.47
C THR A 523 6.82 11.28 -17.10
N ILE A 524 6.68 10.38 -18.09
CA ILE A 524 6.55 8.94 -17.84
C ILE A 524 7.86 8.36 -17.28
N THR A 525 9.02 8.86 -17.74
CA THR A 525 10.32 8.47 -17.18
C THR A 525 10.46 8.94 -15.73
N LYS A 526 10.02 10.17 -15.40
CA LYS A 526 10.00 10.69 -14.02
C LYS A 526 9.12 9.87 -13.08
N ILE A 527 7.91 9.51 -13.52
CA ILE A 527 6.96 8.71 -12.73
C ILE A 527 7.49 7.28 -12.53
N CYS A 528 8.11 6.68 -13.55
CA CYS A 528 8.75 5.37 -13.44
C CYS A 528 10.06 5.38 -12.61
N GLU A 529 10.78 6.50 -12.58
CA GLU A 529 11.96 6.70 -11.75
C GLU A 529 11.55 6.90 -10.28
N GLU A 530 10.57 7.75 -9.97
CA GLU A 530 10.07 8.00 -8.60
C GLU A 530 9.53 6.71 -7.94
N GLY A 531 8.87 5.83 -8.70
CA GLY A 531 8.42 4.52 -8.21
C GLY A 531 9.53 3.49 -7.95
N LYS A 532 10.71 3.65 -8.57
CA LYS A 532 11.92 2.82 -8.33
C LYS A 532 12.86 3.42 -7.28
N ILE A 533 12.77 4.72 -7.05
CA ILE A 533 13.58 5.50 -6.10
C ILE A 533 13.20 5.12 -4.67
N LEU A 534 11.92 5.08 -4.29
CA LEU A 534 11.53 4.89 -2.89
C LEU A 534 12.12 3.63 -2.20
N PRO A 535 12.12 2.42 -2.81
CA PRO A 535 12.68 1.22 -2.20
C PRO A 535 14.23 1.16 -2.23
N PHE A 536 14.85 1.69 -3.28
CA PHE A 536 16.31 1.73 -3.41
C PHE A 536 16.93 2.68 -2.37
N PHE A 537 16.26 3.80 -2.08
CA PHE A 537 16.71 4.80 -1.11
C PHE A 537 16.67 4.25 0.32
N LEU A 538 15.57 3.58 0.69
CA LEU A 538 15.45 2.88 1.99
C LEU A 538 16.47 1.73 2.15
N GLY A 539 16.77 1.00 1.07
CA GLY A 539 17.76 -0.07 1.07
C GLY A 539 19.20 0.45 1.17
N LEU A 540 19.53 1.50 0.41
CA LEU A 540 20.88 2.07 0.38
C LEU A 540 21.25 2.71 1.71
N GLN A 541 20.37 3.51 2.33
CA GLN A 541 20.64 4.08 3.66
C GLN A 541 20.96 3.00 4.71
N LYS A 542 20.25 1.87 4.64
CA LYS A 542 20.47 0.75 5.56
C LYS A 542 21.78 0.00 5.28
N ILE A 543 22.25 -0.02 4.04
CA ILE A 543 23.58 -0.56 3.69
C ILE A 543 24.68 0.42 4.13
N LEU A 544 24.46 1.72 3.95
CA LEU A 544 25.42 2.75 4.36
C LEU A 544 25.61 2.75 5.87
N SER A 545 24.57 2.56 6.67
CA SER A 545 24.72 2.44 8.14
C SER A 545 25.55 1.21 8.55
N LEU A 546 25.55 0.14 7.75
CA LEU A 546 26.39 -1.04 8.02
C LEU A 546 27.88 -0.81 7.72
N LEU A 547 28.24 0.25 6.99
CA LEU A 547 29.64 0.66 6.80
C LEU A 547 30.27 1.12 8.13
N GLU A 548 29.46 1.60 9.08
CA GLU A 548 29.90 2.05 10.40
C GLU A 548 29.99 0.91 11.42
N SER A 549 29.65 -0.32 11.03
CA SER A 549 29.74 -1.49 11.90
C SER A 549 31.18 -1.73 12.36
N GLY A 550 31.37 -1.95 13.67
CA GLY A 550 32.65 -2.40 14.23
C GLY A 550 32.96 -3.88 13.94
N ASP A 551 31.99 -4.64 13.45
CA ASP A 551 32.15 -6.04 13.06
C ASP A 551 32.62 -6.14 11.59
N LEU A 552 33.82 -6.67 11.38
CA LEU A 552 34.42 -6.85 10.07
C LEU A 552 33.62 -7.81 9.17
N ASP A 553 32.93 -8.80 9.74
CA ASP A 553 32.13 -9.76 8.98
C ASP A 553 30.85 -9.12 8.41
N VAL A 554 30.45 -7.96 8.94
CA VAL A 554 29.34 -7.14 8.44
C VAL A 554 29.86 -6.00 7.57
N GLN A 555 30.91 -5.32 8.03
CA GLN A 555 31.47 -4.14 7.37
C GLN A 555 32.05 -4.49 6.00
N ILE A 556 32.82 -5.59 5.87
CA ILE A 556 33.44 -5.98 4.59
C ILE A 556 32.39 -6.26 3.50
N PRO A 557 31.35 -7.08 3.73
CA PRO A 557 30.27 -7.23 2.76
C PRO A 557 29.54 -5.93 2.44
N ALA A 558 29.26 -5.07 3.43
CA ALA A 558 28.61 -3.78 3.19
C ALA A 558 29.42 -2.89 2.24
N VAL A 559 30.73 -2.74 2.47
CA VAL A 559 31.64 -1.98 1.60
C VAL A 559 31.67 -2.56 0.19
N LYS A 560 31.67 -3.89 0.04
CA LYS A 560 31.62 -4.57 -1.27
C LYS A 560 30.32 -4.30 -2.01
N VAL A 561 29.19 -4.30 -1.32
CA VAL A 561 27.89 -3.98 -1.93
C VAL A 561 27.91 -2.55 -2.45
N VAL A 562 28.38 -1.59 -1.65
CA VAL A 562 28.47 -0.18 -2.08
C VAL A 562 29.43 -0.03 -3.27
N ALA A 563 30.58 -0.72 -3.27
CA ALA A 563 31.53 -0.68 -4.39
C ALA A 563 30.93 -1.22 -5.70
N ASN A 564 30.16 -2.31 -5.61
CA ASN A 564 29.45 -2.90 -6.74
C ASN A 564 28.35 -1.96 -7.25
N LEU A 565 27.59 -1.33 -6.34
CA LEU A 565 26.57 -0.34 -6.73
C LEU A 565 27.20 0.87 -7.41
N ALA A 566 28.35 1.33 -6.93
CA ALA A 566 29.08 2.47 -7.51
C ALA A 566 29.62 2.19 -8.93
N ALA A 567 29.78 0.93 -9.32
CA ALA A 567 30.23 0.56 -10.67
C ALA A 567 29.21 0.93 -11.76
N GLU A 568 27.94 1.11 -11.39
CA GLU A 568 26.88 1.52 -12.32
C GLU A 568 26.71 3.05 -12.32
N ASP A 569 26.86 3.69 -13.48
CA ASP A 569 26.83 5.15 -13.65
C ASP A 569 25.55 5.79 -13.09
N SER A 570 24.39 5.12 -13.26
CA SER A 570 23.09 5.58 -12.77
C SER A 570 22.95 5.63 -11.24
N ASN A 571 23.85 4.97 -10.50
CA ASN A 571 23.84 4.91 -9.04
C ASN A 571 24.85 5.89 -8.41
N GLN A 572 25.88 6.31 -9.15
CA GLN A 572 27.00 7.07 -8.59
C GLN A 572 26.57 8.38 -7.93
N GLU A 573 25.66 9.14 -8.54
CA GLU A 573 25.14 10.39 -7.96
C GLU A 573 24.28 10.12 -6.72
N LYS A 574 23.45 9.07 -6.75
CA LYS A 574 22.57 8.69 -5.63
C LYS A 574 23.37 8.26 -4.41
N ILE A 575 24.42 7.47 -4.59
CA ILE A 575 25.31 7.04 -3.49
C ILE A 575 25.94 8.25 -2.81
N VAL A 576 26.36 9.26 -3.58
CA VAL A 576 26.91 10.49 -3.02
C VAL A 576 25.84 11.29 -2.27
N ASN A 577 24.63 11.44 -2.84
CA ASN A 577 23.53 12.16 -2.21
C ASN A 577 23.07 11.54 -0.88
N GLU A 578 23.15 10.22 -0.75
CA GLU A 578 22.82 9.48 0.48
C GLU A 578 23.97 9.45 1.50
N GLY A 579 25.07 10.18 1.28
CA GLY A 579 26.21 10.24 2.21
C GLY A 579 27.20 9.08 2.08
N GLY A 580 27.08 8.23 1.05
CA GLY A 580 27.97 7.10 0.85
C GLY A 580 29.42 7.50 0.56
N LEU A 581 29.65 8.68 -0.03
CA LEU A 581 31.01 9.21 -0.21
C LEU A 581 31.69 9.51 1.12
N ASP A 582 30.98 10.13 2.07
CA ASP A 582 31.53 10.43 3.40
C ASP A 582 31.92 9.16 4.14
N ALA A 583 31.04 8.15 4.13
CA ALA A 583 31.31 6.87 4.75
C ALA A 583 32.53 6.17 4.12
N LEU A 584 32.65 6.17 2.79
CA LEU A 584 33.81 5.59 2.10
C LEU A 584 35.11 6.32 2.41
N LEU A 585 35.10 7.66 2.47
CA LEU A 585 36.27 8.45 2.83
C LEU A 585 36.69 8.21 4.29
N MET A 586 35.73 8.12 5.21
CA MET A 586 35.97 7.78 6.60
C MET A 586 36.63 6.40 6.74
N LEU A 587 36.20 5.41 5.94
CA LEU A 587 36.82 4.08 5.92
C LEU A 587 38.25 4.11 5.37
N VAL A 588 38.52 4.89 4.32
CA VAL A 588 39.89 5.07 3.79
C VAL A 588 40.81 5.74 4.81
N GLU A 589 40.27 6.65 5.62
CA GLU A 589 41.03 7.34 6.66
C GLU A 589 41.34 6.43 7.86
N SER A 590 40.32 5.75 8.38
CA SER A 590 40.34 5.09 9.69
C SER A 590 40.68 3.60 9.65
N SER A 591 40.42 2.90 8.54
CA SER A 591 40.59 1.45 8.50
C SER A 591 42.04 1.02 8.31
N ASN A 592 42.48 0.05 9.11
CA ASN A 592 43.75 -0.67 8.90
C ASN A 592 43.56 -1.99 8.15
N ASN A 593 42.32 -2.33 7.77
CA ASN A 593 42.03 -3.56 7.06
C ASN A 593 42.29 -3.39 5.56
N THR A 594 43.24 -4.14 5.01
CA THR A 594 43.62 -4.07 3.59
C THR A 594 42.44 -4.33 2.65
N THR A 595 41.51 -5.22 3.01
CA THR A 595 40.33 -5.49 2.17
C THR A 595 39.39 -4.30 2.15
N ILE A 596 39.12 -3.67 3.29
CA ILE A 596 38.27 -2.47 3.35
C ILE A 596 38.93 -1.33 2.58
N LEU A 597 40.21 -1.05 2.82
CA LEU A 597 40.95 -0.02 2.11
C LEU A 597 40.90 -0.22 0.58
N ARG A 598 41.13 -1.45 0.11
CA ARG A 598 41.06 -1.81 -1.31
C ARG A 598 39.68 -1.57 -1.90
N VAL A 599 38.63 -2.09 -1.26
CA VAL A 599 37.27 -2.05 -1.80
C VAL A 599 36.69 -0.64 -1.72
N ALA A 600 36.94 0.09 -0.62
CA ALA A 600 36.52 1.49 -0.47
C ALA A 600 37.22 2.40 -1.48
N SER A 601 38.53 2.23 -1.69
CA SER A 601 39.28 2.96 -2.72
C SER A 601 38.76 2.65 -4.13
N GLY A 602 38.38 1.40 -4.39
CA GLY A 602 37.75 0.99 -5.64
C GLY A 602 36.36 1.61 -5.85
N ALA A 603 35.54 1.67 -4.79
CA ALA A 603 34.25 2.36 -4.82
C ALA A 603 34.43 3.85 -5.15
N ILE A 604 35.39 4.53 -4.49
CA ILE A 604 35.72 5.93 -4.77
C ILE A 604 36.23 6.10 -6.21
N ALA A 605 37.01 5.15 -6.73
CA ALA A 605 37.45 5.18 -8.12
C ALA A 605 36.28 5.16 -9.10
N ASN A 606 35.27 4.31 -8.84
CA ASN A 606 34.05 4.26 -9.64
C ASN A 606 33.25 5.57 -9.52
N LEU A 607 33.05 6.09 -8.30
CA LEU A 607 32.38 7.38 -8.08
C LEU A 607 33.10 8.53 -8.79
N ALA A 608 34.43 8.49 -8.87
CA ALA A 608 35.25 9.48 -9.56
C ALA A 608 35.18 9.41 -11.09
N MET A 609 34.50 8.43 -11.69
CA MET A 609 34.23 8.43 -13.13
C MET A 609 33.23 9.52 -13.52
N ASN A 610 32.32 9.90 -12.61
CA ASN A 610 31.37 10.99 -12.82
C ASN A 610 32.01 12.36 -12.52
N ALA A 611 31.95 13.28 -13.50
CA ALA A 611 32.55 14.60 -13.41
C ALA A 611 32.02 15.47 -12.26
N MET A 612 30.74 15.32 -11.89
CA MET A 612 30.13 16.07 -10.77
C MET A 612 30.69 15.59 -9.42
N ASN A 613 30.85 14.28 -9.28
CA ASN A 613 31.38 13.67 -8.06
C ASN A 613 32.86 14.01 -7.82
N GLN A 614 33.66 14.14 -8.88
CA GLN A 614 35.09 14.46 -8.77
C GLN A 614 35.34 15.72 -7.93
N GLY A 615 34.54 16.78 -8.14
CA GLY A 615 34.65 18.02 -7.36
C GLY A 615 34.28 17.83 -5.89
N LEU A 616 33.23 17.04 -5.60
CA LEU A 616 32.82 16.71 -4.23
C LEU A 616 33.88 15.88 -3.51
N ILE A 617 34.47 14.88 -4.19
CA ILE A 617 35.55 14.04 -3.65
C ILE A 617 36.74 14.90 -3.23
N THR A 618 37.20 15.82 -4.09
CA THR A 618 38.32 16.70 -3.74
C THR A 618 37.96 17.70 -2.65
N ASN A 619 36.76 18.28 -2.67
CA ASN A 619 36.32 19.25 -1.65
C ASN A 619 36.24 18.62 -0.25
N LYS A 620 35.95 17.31 -0.17
CA LYS A 620 35.95 16.53 1.08
C LYS A 620 37.35 16.00 1.46
N GLY A 621 38.42 16.47 0.81
CA GLY A 621 39.79 16.03 1.08
C GLY A 621 40.12 14.62 0.58
N GLY A 622 39.30 14.05 -0.30
CA GLY A 622 39.46 12.67 -0.76
C GLY A 622 40.79 12.40 -1.46
N ALA A 623 41.35 13.38 -2.17
CA ALA A 623 42.68 13.25 -2.78
C ALA A 623 43.78 13.12 -1.72
N LYS A 624 43.76 13.95 -0.68
CA LYS A 624 44.67 13.86 0.47
C LYS A 624 44.54 12.54 1.22
N LEU A 625 43.30 12.08 1.46
CA LEU A 625 43.03 10.81 2.14
C LEU A 625 43.55 9.61 1.34
N LEU A 626 43.30 9.56 0.02
CA LEU A 626 43.83 8.54 -0.88
C LEU A 626 45.37 8.57 -0.92
N ALA A 627 45.97 9.76 -0.98
CA ALA A 627 47.42 9.92 -0.93
C ALA A 627 48.02 9.42 0.38
N SER A 628 47.38 9.70 1.52
CA SER A 628 47.75 9.19 2.84
C SER A 628 47.59 7.67 2.94
N ALA A 629 46.48 7.12 2.45
CA ALA A 629 46.22 5.69 2.45
C ALA A 629 47.28 4.91 1.64
N SER A 630 47.76 5.47 0.53
CA SER A 630 48.83 4.84 -0.27
C SER A 630 50.18 4.73 0.46
N SER A 631 50.41 5.52 1.52
CA SER A 631 51.61 5.37 2.37
C SER A 631 51.42 4.38 3.51
N LYS A 632 50.20 3.90 3.75
CA LYS A 632 49.89 2.94 4.82
C LYS A 632 49.92 1.47 4.36
N THR A 633 50.12 1.22 3.06
CA THR A 633 50.02 -0.12 2.48
C THR A 633 50.98 -0.32 1.32
N ASP A 634 51.59 -1.50 1.26
CA ASP A 634 52.37 -1.98 0.12
C ASP A 634 51.59 -3.00 -0.73
N ASP A 635 50.30 -3.27 -0.41
CA ASP A 635 49.47 -4.19 -1.17
C ASP A 635 49.22 -3.67 -2.60
N PRO A 636 49.72 -4.36 -3.64
CA PRO A 636 49.65 -3.83 -5.00
C PRO A 636 48.21 -3.64 -5.50
N GLN A 637 47.26 -4.47 -5.04
CA GLN A 637 45.88 -4.38 -5.50
C GLN A 637 45.16 -3.18 -4.88
N THR A 638 45.44 -2.87 -3.61
CA THR A 638 44.98 -1.65 -2.95
C THR A 638 45.56 -0.42 -3.63
N LEU A 639 46.87 -0.40 -3.86
CA LEU A 639 47.55 0.71 -4.52
C LEU A 639 47.05 0.93 -5.95
N ARG A 640 46.72 -0.15 -6.68
CA ARG A 640 46.09 -0.07 -7.99
C ARG A 640 44.72 0.64 -7.92
N MET A 641 43.89 0.34 -6.92
CA MET A 641 42.60 1.01 -6.75
C MET A 641 42.76 2.48 -6.39
N ILE A 642 43.69 2.81 -5.48
CA ILE A 642 44.00 4.18 -5.09
C ILE A 642 44.52 4.98 -6.30
N ALA A 643 45.49 4.44 -7.04
CA ALA A 643 46.02 5.06 -8.25
C ALA A 643 44.93 5.23 -9.31
N GLY A 644 44.01 4.27 -9.42
CA GLY A 644 42.84 4.36 -10.31
C GLY A 644 41.90 5.50 -9.96
N ALA A 645 41.61 5.71 -8.67
CA ALA A 645 40.80 6.82 -8.19
C ALA A 645 41.47 8.17 -8.49
N ILE A 646 42.74 8.33 -8.13
CA ILE A 646 43.49 9.57 -8.40
C ILE A 646 43.59 9.82 -9.92
N ALA A 647 43.82 8.78 -10.74
CA ALA A 647 43.89 8.91 -12.19
C ALA A 647 42.57 9.40 -12.83
N ASN A 648 41.42 9.02 -12.26
CA ASN A 648 40.12 9.53 -12.69
C ASN A 648 39.97 11.03 -12.33
N LEU A 649 40.40 11.43 -11.12
CA LEU A 649 40.41 12.85 -10.70
C LEU A 649 41.35 13.71 -11.56
N CYS A 650 42.51 13.18 -11.96
CA CYS A 650 43.44 13.86 -12.88
C CYS A 650 42.83 14.23 -14.22
N GLY A 651 41.74 13.56 -14.64
CA GLY A 651 40.98 13.89 -15.84
C GLY A 651 40.24 15.23 -15.77
N ASN A 652 40.13 15.84 -14.59
CA ASN A 652 39.43 17.11 -14.40
C ASN A 652 40.41 18.26 -14.17
N GLY A 653 40.59 19.09 -15.19
CA GLY A 653 41.52 20.22 -15.15
C GLY A 653 41.24 21.22 -14.03
N LYS A 654 39.99 21.35 -13.55
CA LYS A 654 39.65 22.29 -12.47
C LYS A 654 40.25 21.88 -11.12
N LEU A 655 40.58 20.59 -10.95
CA LEU A 655 41.03 20.02 -9.68
C LEU A 655 42.56 19.94 -9.55
N HIS A 656 43.29 20.23 -10.62
CA HIS A 656 44.75 20.03 -10.69
C HIS A 656 45.56 20.73 -9.60
N VAL A 657 45.17 21.95 -9.22
CA VAL A 657 45.82 22.70 -8.12
C VAL A 657 45.62 21.97 -6.80
N ILE A 658 44.37 21.61 -6.48
CA ILE A 658 44.02 20.88 -5.25
C ILE A 658 44.71 19.51 -5.22
N LEU A 659 44.73 18.77 -6.33
CA LEU A 659 45.40 17.46 -6.41
C LEU A 659 46.90 17.56 -6.12
N LYS A 660 47.54 18.66 -6.52
CA LYS A 660 48.95 18.91 -6.21
C LYS A 660 49.13 19.26 -4.73
N GLU A 661 48.33 20.19 -4.21
CA GLU A 661 48.39 20.62 -2.80
C GLU A 661 48.12 19.46 -1.82
N ASP A 662 47.18 18.58 -2.17
CA ASP A 662 46.85 17.36 -1.43
C ASP A 662 47.91 16.25 -1.57
N GLY A 663 48.95 16.46 -2.39
CA GLY A 663 50.04 15.51 -2.58
C GLY A 663 49.69 14.27 -3.41
N ALA A 664 48.61 14.30 -4.19
CA ALA A 664 48.16 13.18 -4.99
C ALA A 664 49.16 12.79 -6.08
N ILE A 665 49.83 13.77 -6.71
CA ILE A 665 50.85 13.53 -7.74
C ILE A 665 52.09 12.86 -7.13
N LYS A 666 52.58 13.37 -5.99
CA LYS A 666 53.67 12.72 -5.23
C LYS A 666 53.32 11.30 -4.83
N ALA A 667 52.07 11.06 -4.42
CA ALA A 667 51.60 9.72 -4.06
C ALA A 667 51.64 8.78 -5.27
N LEU A 668 51.12 9.19 -6.44
CA LEU A 668 51.20 8.40 -7.67
C LEU A 668 52.65 8.01 -8.01
N LEU A 669 53.57 8.97 -7.97
CA LEU A 669 54.99 8.69 -8.27
C LEU A 669 55.61 7.75 -7.24
N ARG A 670 55.31 7.92 -5.95
CA ARG A 670 55.80 7.03 -4.88
C ARG A 670 55.35 5.58 -5.05
N MET A 671 54.10 5.36 -5.50
CA MET A 671 53.54 4.02 -5.70
C MET A 671 54.29 3.21 -6.78
N THR A 672 55.02 3.87 -7.67
CA THR A 672 55.77 3.19 -8.75
C THR A 672 57.04 2.48 -8.25
N ARG A 673 57.50 2.80 -7.02
CA ARG A 673 58.69 2.16 -6.40
C ARG A 673 58.53 0.66 -6.16
N LEU A 674 57.30 0.16 -6.15
CA LEU A 674 57.00 -1.27 -5.97
C LEU A 674 57.05 -2.06 -7.28
N GLU A 675 57.35 -1.40 -8.41
CA GLU A 675 57.54 -2.01 -9.74
C GLU A 675 56.37 -2.88 -10.24
N ASN A 676 55.17 -2.73 -9.64
CA ASN A 676 54.00 -3.50 -10.03
C ASN A 676 53.39 -2.94 -11.33
N THR A 677 53.25 -3.82 -12.34
CA THR A 677 52.81 -3.45 -13.69
C THR A 677 51.42 -2.80 -13.72
N ASP A 678 50.46 -3.30 -12.93
CA ASP A 678 49.09 -2.77 -12.90
C ASP A 678 49.03 -1.39 -12.24
N VAL A 679 49.80 -1.19 -11.17
CA VAL A 679 49.90 0.10 -10.49
C VAL A 679 50.55 1.13 -11.42
N ILE A 680 51.66 0.77 -12.07
CA ILE A 680 52.35 1.61 -13.06
C ILE A 680 51.39 2.00 -14.20
N ALA A 681 50.57 1.07 -14.68
CA ALA A 681 49.58 1.37 -15.73
C ALA A 681 48.57 2.44 -15.28
N GLN A 682 48.09 2.39 -14.03
CA GLN A 682 47.19 3.41 -13.48
C GLN A 682 47.89 4.76 -13.28
N VAL A 683 49.13 4.75 -12.78
CA VAL A 683 49.95 5.96 -12.63
C VAL A 683 50.18 6.64 -13.98
N ALA A 684 50.61 5.88 -14.99
CA ALA A 684 50.80 6.38 -16.35
C ALA A 684 49.49 6.98 -16.91
N ARG A 685 48.35 6.31 -16.72
CA ARG A 685 47.03 6.81 -17.11
C ARG A 685 46.69 8.13 -16.44
N GLY A 686 46.96 8.25 -15.13
CA GLY A 686 46.72 9.48 -14.36
C GLY A 686 47.56 10.66 -14.84
N LEU A 687 48.87 10.46 -15.03
CA LEU A 687 49.78 11.48 -15.54
C LEU A 687 49.41 11.92 -16.96
N ALA A 688 49.03 10.99 -17.83
CA ALA A 688 48.56 11.28 -19.18
C ALA A 688 47.27 12.11 -19.19
N ASN A 689 46.30 11.75 -18.35
CA ASN A 689 45.05 12.49 -18.19
C ASN A 689 45.30 13.93 -17.71
N PHE A 690 46.20 14.09 -16.73
CA PHE A 690 46.58 15.40 -16.20
C PHE A 690 47.25 16.25 -17.28
N ALA A 691 48.30 15.73 -17.93
CA ALA A 691 49.01 16.40 -19.02
C ALA A 691 48.07 16.83 -20.15
N LYS A 692 47.17 15.94 -20.58
CA LYS A 692 46.17 16.22 -21.63
C LYS A 692 45.19 17.33 -21.25
N CYS A 693 44.82 17.43 -19.97
CA CYS A 693 43.90 18.47 -19.51
C CYS A 693 44.61 19.82 -19.36
N GLU A 694 45.84 19.85 -18.83
CA GLU A 694 46.64 21.07 -18.80
C GLU A 694 46.96 21.59 -20.22
N SER A 695 47.34 20.71 -21.15
CA SER A 695 47.66 21.14 -22.52
C SER A 695 46.45 21.76 -23.22
N ARG A 696 45.24 21.22 -23.01
CA ARG A 696 43.99 21.83 -23.50
C ARG A 696 43.73 23.21 -22.90
N ARG A 697 43.97 23.38 -21.59
CA ARG A 697 43.83 24.68 -20.91
C ARG A 697 44.86 25.70 -21.39
N PHE A 698 46.08 25.26 -21.67
CA PHE A 698 47.13 26.09 -22.24
C PHE A 698 46.76 26.60 -23.65
N MET A 699 46.30 25.70 -24.52
CA MET A 699 45.84 26.05 -25.88
C MET A 699 44.65 27.02 -25.88
N GLN A 700 43.81 26.99 -24.84
CA GLN A 700 42.70 27.93 -24.66
C GLN A 700 43.12 29.26 -24.00
N GLY A 701 44.40 29.42 -23.63
CA GLY A 701 44.91 30.60 -22.95
C GLY A 701 44.53 30.69 -21.46
N HIS A 702 43.87 29.68 -20.91
CA HIS A 702 43.44 29.61 -19.51
C HIS A 702 44.54 29.15 -18.54
N TRP A 703 45.70 28.76 -19.08
CA TRP A 703 46.89 28.37 -18.33
C TRP A 703 48.12 28.86 -19.09
N ARG A 704 49.05 29.53 -18.42
CA ARG A 704 50.26 30.09 -19.05
C ARG A 704 51.53 29.84 -18.23
N SER A 705 51.45 28.94 -17.26
CA SER A 705 52.58 28.63 -16.38
C SER A 705 53.15 27.26 -16.72
N ARG A 706 54.36 27.01 -16.24
CA ARG A 706 54.97 25.66 -16.20
C ARG A 706 53.98 24.64 -15.61
N SER A 707 53.98 23.43 -16.15
CA SER A 707 53.07 22.35 -15.72
C SER A 707 53.31 21.96 -14.26
N LEU A 708 52.22 21.70 -13.53
CA LEU A 708 52.28 21.28 -12.14
C LEU A 708 52.95 19.90 -11.96
N LEU A 709 52.92 19.05 -12.99
CA LEU A 709 53.61 17.75 -12.98
C LEU A 709 55.13 17.89 -12.95
N MET A 710 55.65 19.02 -13.43
CA MET A 710 57.10 19.26 -13.49
C MET A 710 57.68 19.58 -12.11
N ASP A 711 56.87 20.08 -11.19
CA ASP A 711 57.30 20.45 -9.84
C ASP A 711 57.53 19.21 -8.95
N ASP A 712 56.83 18.11 -9.24
CA ASP A 712 56.92 16.86 -8.46
C ASP A 712 57.83 15.80 -9.11
N GLY A 713 58.59 16.15 -10.14
CA GLY A 713 59.55 15.25 -10.81
C GLY A 713 58.92 14.19 -11.72
N ALA A 714 57.67 14.41 -12.17
CA ALA A 714 56.98 13.44 -13.02
C ALA A 714 57.66 13.26 -14.39
N LEU A 715 58.28 14.31 -14.95
CA LEU A 715 58.97 14.25 -16.25
C LEU A 715 60.12 13.24 -16.25
N SER A 716 60.97 13.28 -15.22
CA SER A 716 62.07 12.34 -15.08
C SER A 716 61.59 10.90 -15.00
N TRP A 717 60.47 10.67 -14.29
CA TRP A 717 59.87 9.34 -14.21
C TRP A 717 59.27 8.88 -15.55
N LEU A 718 58.59 9.77 -16.28
CA LEU A 718 58.02 9.47 -17.60
C LEU A 718 59.12 9.03 -18.58
N VAL A 719 60.20 9.81 -18.67
CA VAL A 719 61.36 9.51 -19.52
C VAL A 719 61.96 8.14 -19.19
N ALA A 720 62.19 7.87 -17.90
CA ALA A 720 62.78 6.60 -17.46
C ALA A 720 61.92 5.36 -17.79
N ASN A 721 60.61 5.51 -18.03
CA ASN A 721 59.67 4.40 -18.18
C ASN A 721 59.13 4.19 -19.61
N LEU A 722 59.52 5.01 -20.59
CA LEU A 722 59.02 4.89 -21.97
C LEU A 722 59.32 3.54 -22.63
N ASN A 723 60.43 2.91 -22.24
CA ASN A 723 60.85 1.59 -22.74
C ASN A 723 60.09 0.41 -22.12
N THR A 724 59.00 0.65 -21.39
CA THR A 724 58.15 -0.41 -20.82
C THR A 724 57.65 -1.39 -21.88
N THR A 725 57.57 -2.68 -21.57
CA THR A 725 57.10 -3.74 -22.49
C THR A 725 55.58 -3.71 -22.72
N SER A 726 54.81 -3.10 -21.80
CA SER A 726 53.35 -2.99 -21.91
C SER A 726 52.95 -1.93 -22.94
N THR A 727 52.34 -2.36 -24.04
CA THR A 727 51.89 -1.46 -25.12
C THR A 727 50.85 -0.45 -24.65
N SER A 728 49.95 -0.86 -23.74
CA SER A 728 48.94 0.03 -23.17
C SER A 728 49.55 1.07 -22.22
N THR A 729 50.52 0.68 -21.39
CA THR A 729 51.21 1.62 -20.49
C THR A 729 52.07 2.59 -21.30
N ARG A 730 52.85 2.08 -22.27
CA ARG A 730 53.65 2.89 -23.18
C ARG A 730 52.81 3.96 -23.87
N ARG A 731 51.63 3.60 -24.37
CA ARG A 731 50.68 4.56 -24.96
C ARG A 731 50.38 5.75 -24.03
N HIS A 732 50.11 5.49 -22.75
CA HIS A 732 49.83 6.57 -21.79
C HIS A 732 51.06 7.43 -21.54
N LEU A 733 52.25 6.82 -21.41
CA LEU A 733 53.50 7.55 -21.22
C LEU A 733 53.83 8.46 -22.42
N GLU A 734 53.74 7.93 -23.64
CA GLU A 734 53.96 8.71 -24.86
C GLU A 734 52.98 9.88 -24.98
N LEU A 735 51.68 9.65 -24.68
CA LEU A 735 50.68 10.72 -24.65
C LEU A 735 51.00 11.80 -23.61
N ALA A 736 51.46 11.41 -22.42
CA ALA A 736 51.85 12.34 -21.37
C ALA A 736 53.01 13.25 -21.83
N ILE A 737 54.05 12.67 -22.42
CA ILE A 737 55.20 13.44 -22.96
C ILE A 737 54.74 14.37 -24.08
N CYS A 738 53.98 13.88 -25.06
CA CYS A 738 53.49 14.71 -26.16
C CYS A 738 52.64 15.89 -25.69
N HIS A 739 51.77 15.70 -24.69
CA HIS A 739 50.93 16.77 -24.16
C HIS A 739 51.70 17.76 -23.28
N LEU A 740 52.66 17.29 -22.48
CA LEU A 740 53.53 18.17 -21.68
C LEU A 740 54.42 19.06 -22.57
N ALA A 741 54.88 18.52 -23.70
CA ALA A 741 55.71 19.25 -24.67
C ALA A 741 54.96 20.38 -25.40
N GLN A 742 53.61 20.37 -25.40
CA GLN A 742 52.80 21.43 -26.03
C GLN A 742 52.84 22.75 -25.26
N ASN A 743 53.19 22.72 -23.97
CA ASN A 743 53.33 23.92 -23.16
C ASN A 743 54.78 24.42 -23.30
N GLU A 744 54.96 25.58 -23.93
CA GLU A 744 56.29 26.15 -24.20
C GLU A 744 57.09 26.44 -22.92
N GLU A 745 56.41 26.73 -21.80
CA GLU A 745 57.05 26.96 -20.50
C GLU A 745 57.78 25.71 -19.97
N ASN A 746 57.39 24.52 -20.42
CA ASN A 746 58.06 23.27 -20.06
C ASN A 746 59.32 23.01 -20.90
N GLY A 747 59.57 23.79 -21.95
CA GLY A 747 60.56 23.43 -22.97
C GLY A 747 62.00 23.33 -22.45
N ARG A 748 62.40 24.17 -21.47
CA ARG A 748 63.74 24.09 -20.86
C ARG A 748 63.93 22.81 -20.05
N ASP A 749 62.89 22.36 -19.35
CA ASP A 749 62.90 21.10 -18.61
C ASP A 749 63.00 19.91 -19.58
N PHE A 750 62.34 19.99 -20.72
CA PHE A 750 62.41 18.97 -21.76
C PHE A 750 63.82 18.79 -22.33
N ILE A 751 64.54 19.89 -22.55
CA ILE A 751 65.93 19.84 -23.03
C ILE A 751 66.84 19.27 -21.93
N SER A 752 66.79 19.83 -20.73
CA SER A 752 67.69 19.46 -19.63
C SER A 752 67.48 18.04 -19.09
N SER A 753 66.26 17.47 -19.21
CA SER A 753 65.94 16.12 -18.74
C SER A 753 66.13 15.01 -19.80
N GLY A 754 66.51 15.37 -21.03
CA GLY A 754 66.57 14.42 -22.15
C GLY A 754 65.20 14.05 -22.74
N ALA A 755 64.09 14.59 -22.23
CA ALA A 755 62.75 14.31 -22.74
C ALA A 755 62.54 14.80 -24.19
N LEU A 756 63.31 15.80 -24.65
CA LEU A 756 63.29 16.22 -26.06
C LEU A 756 63.75 15.08 -27.00
N LYS A 757 64.77 14.32 -26.60
CA LYS A 757 65.25 13.16 -27.37
C LYS A 757 64.17 12.09 -27.49
N GLU A 758 63.54 11.75 -26.37
CA GLU A 758 62.42 10.82 -26.35
C GLU A 758 61.23 11.30 -27.21
N LEU A 759 60.93 12.60 -27.23
CA LEU A 759 59.88 13.16 -28.08
C LEU A 759 60.19 13.00 -29.57
N ILE A 760 61.46 13.08 -29.97
CA ILE A 760 61.92 12.80 -31.34
C ILE A 760 61.70 11.32 -31.66
N GLU A 761 62.14 10.42 -30.77
CA GLU A 761 61.97 8.96 -30.94
C GLU A 761 60.48 8.58 -31.07
N ILE A 762 59.59 9.17 -30.28
CA ILE A 762 58.13 8.97 -30.40
C ILE A 762 57.62 9.43 -31.77
N SER A 763 58.16 10.54 -32.30
CA SER A 763 57.75 11.11 -33.59
C SER A 763 58.13 10.24 -34.80
N GLU A 764 59.09 9.33 -34.62
CA GLU A 764 59.58 8.44 -35.68
C GLU A 764 59.12 6.99 -35.48
N GLY A 765 59.14 6.52 -34.24
CA GLY A 765 59.00 5.10 -33.88
C GLY A 765 57.71 4.70 -33.16
N SER A 766 56.82 5.64 -32.76
CA SER A 766 55.58 5.25 -32.07
C SER A 766 54.68 4.40 -32.96
N ALA A 767 54.17 3.28 -32.43
CA ALA A 767 53.28 2.37 -33.14
C ALA A 767 51.89 2.98 -33.43
N LYS A 768 51.55 4.13 -32.83
CA LYS A 768 50.26 4.80 -32.94
C LYS A 768 50.39 6.10 -33.73
N GLU A 769 49.73 6.14 -34.89
CA GLU A 769 49.83 7.24 -35.85
C GLU A 769 49.35 8.58 -35.28
N ASP A 770 48.33 8.57 -34.42
CA ASP A 770 47.83 9.77 -33.74
C ASP A 770 48.88 10.38 -32.78
N ILE A 771 49.58 9.53 -32.02
CA ILE A 771 50.65 9.96 -31.11
C ILE A 771 51.85 10.47 -31.89
N ARG A 772 52.24 9.76 -32.94
CA ARG A 772 53.34 10.13 -33.83
C ARG A 772 53.11 11.50 -34.46
N ASN A 773 51.89 11.74 -34.96
CA ASN A 773 51.51 13.03 -35.54
C ASN A 773 51.46 14.14 -34.49
N LEU A 774 51.03 13.84 -33.27
CA LEU A 774 51.05 14.78 -32.16
C LEU A 774 52.48 15.23 -31.83
N ALA A 775 53.42 14.28 -31.72
CA ALA A 775 54.83 14.57 -31.47
C ALA A 775 55.45 15.42 -32.58
N LYS A 776 55.27 15.03 -33.86
CA LYS A 776 55.72 15.80 -35.03
C LYS A 776 55.18 17.23 -35.02
N LYS A 777 53.89 17.38 -34.72
CA LYS A 777 53.24 18.69 -34.65
C LYS A 777 53.85 19.54 -33.54
N THR A 778 54.06 18.98 -32.35
CA THR A 778 54.65 19.69 -31.21
C THR A 778 56.08 20.15 -31.49
N LEU A 779 56.93 19.28 -32.04
CA LEU A 779 58.31 19.62 -32.45
C LEU A 779 58.35 20.74 -33.49
N ARG A 780 57.41 20.75 -34.45
CA ARG A 780 57.31 21.79 -35.47
C ARG A 780 56.79 23.12 -34.95
N LEU A 781 55.92 23.12 -33.93
CA LEU A 781 55.29 24.34 -33.44
C LEU A 781 56.18 25.06 -32.42
N SER A 782 56.89 24.35 -31.55
CA SER A 782 57.75 24.95 -30.53
C SER A 782 58.98 25.66 -31.15
N PRO A 783 59.16 26.98 -30.96
CA PRO A 783 60.35 27.69 -31.41
C PRO A 783 61.61 27.22 -30.67
N LEU A 784 61.48 26.88 -29.39
CA LEU A 784 62.58 26.43 -28.54
C LEU A 784 63.14 25.08 -29.04
N PHE A 785 62.28 24.11 -29.29
CA PHE A 785 62.70 22.79 -29.79
C PHE A 785 63.29 22.89 -31.20
N ARG A 786 62.72 23.73 -32.07
CA ARG A 786 63.30 23.99 -33.40
C ARG A 786 64.69 24.62 -33.35
N LYS A 787 64.98 25.43 -32.34
CA LYS A 787 66.31 26.02 -32.15
C LYS A 787 67.30 24.95 -31.71
N GLU A 788 66.93 24.11 -30.75
CA GLU A 788 67.78 23.03 -30.23
C GLU A 788 68.10 21.98 -31.29
N LEU A 789 67.10 21.58 -32.09
CA LEU A 789 67.23 20.64 -33.21
C LEU A 789 68.10 21.15 -34.38
N ARG A 790 68.47 22.44 -34.38
CA ARG A 790 69.39 23.01 -35.38
C ARG A 790 70.80 23.19 -34.82
N SER A 791 70.97 23.06 -33.50
CA SER A 791 72.27 23.16 -32.81
C SER A 791 72.91 21.81 -32.53
N GLU A 792 72.12 20.74 -32.49
CA GLU A 792 72.57 19.34 -32.67
C GLU A 792 72.64 18.99 -34.16
#